data_AF-A0A536GX51-F1
#
_entry.id   AF-A0A536GX51-F1
#
_cell.length_a   1.000
_cell.length_b   1.000
_cell.length_c   1.000
_cell.angle_alpha   90.00
_cell.angle_beta   90.00
_cell.angle_gamma   90.00
#
_symmetry.space_group_name_H-M   'P 1'
#
loop_
_entity.id
_entity.type
_entity.pdbx_description
1 polymer ?
#
loop_
_entity_poly.entity_id
_entity_poly.type
_entity_poly.pdbx_seq_one_letter_code
_entity_poly.pdbx_strand_id
1 'polypeptide(L)'
;MAALVPLVGAAFGGSAGNGVAAPIHTSLLDGTCQLNSAHGQIQHVINIQFDNTHFTRDDPNVPSDLEQMPNLLNFIEGNGVLLSNHHTPLISHTATDILTSFTGVYGDRMGVPVSNSFRYFTPTGSTSLGVSFAYWTDPIFDPTTSAPTDTKFNMLTADGKNAPAPWVPYTRAGCNVGQVATANTVLENIATDIPTVFGANSPQAAEVNSNPGQAFADFVGIGVHCALGNSLCASGQADLLSQEPGGYSGYKALFGHTYVAPKLNPTGPVTDLNGNVIQDLQGHIGFPGFDGMAATVSLSYVAQMQEHGIPVTYAYISDAHDAHPSGPSFGPGQAGYVAALKAYDAAFGKFFKRLANDGINQSNTLFVFTADEGDHFAGGPASPAGCDGVTTPCTYAKIGEVNANYAGLLATEQGITTAFKVHSDSAPTVYITGNPSRTDAVTRTFERATSQLTAVSPITGSTDTITKFLADPVEMKALHMITSDPARTPTFTLFADPNYFLFAAAPNCNSPCVTEQPGFAWSHGDVQPEIVTTWLGLVGPGIDTIGVDSTTWSDHTDIRPTLMVLLGLKDDYSHDGRALTEEFSGWARPAATKKAGGYIKVAQTYKQLDAAVGEFGLATLAASTRAIESGNSVDDSTYTSLENQLGSLITQRNALAAQMIGVLEGAEFDGKPISESQAQSLVSQGQALIAEAQSLA
;
A
#
# COMPACT_ATOMS: atom_id res chain seq x y z
N MET A 1 -13.24 -50.70 -16.31
CA MET A 1 -14.29 -51.74 -16.42
C MET A 1 -15.33 -51.43 -15.35
N ALA A 2 -16.44 -50.79 -15.74
CA ALA A 2 -17.80 -51.36 -15.73
C ALA A 2 -18.40 -51.47 -14.31
N ALA A 3 -19.63 -51.07 -13.98
CA ALA A 3 -20.75 -50.45 -14.70
C ALA A 3 -21.89 -50.22 -13.66
N LEU A 4 -22.75 -49.23 -13.92
CA LEU A 4 -24.21 -49.20 -13.69
C LEU A 4 -24.87 -49.27 -12.27
N VAL A 5 -25.63 -48.19 -12.02
CA VAL A 5 -26.74 -47.85 -11.07
C VAL A 5 -27.98 -48.77 -11.32
N PRO A 6 -29.04 -48.97 -10.46
CA PRO A 6 -29.89 -48.00 -9.70
C PRO A 6 -30.46 -48.51 -8.32
N LEU A 7 -31.36 -47.90 -7.52
CA LEU A 7 -32.59 -47.10 -7.73
C LEU A 7 -33.16 -46.58 -6.37
N VAL A 8 -33.68 -45.34 -6.34
CA VAL A 8 -34.88 -44.78 -5.63
C VAL A 8 -35.03 -44.75 -4.09
N GLY A 9 -35.42 -43.57 -3.56
CA GLY A 9 -36.10 -43.46 -2.26
C GLY A 9 -36.47 -42.04 -1.76
N ALA A 10 -37.59 -41.50 -2.27
CA ALA A 10 -38.53 -40.55 -1.64
C ALA A 10 -38.17 -39.07 -1.38
N ALA A 11 -39.08 -38.23 -1.88
CA ALA A 11 -39.16 -36.78 -1.77
C ALA A 11 -39.96 -36.32 -0.54
N PHE A 12 -39.63 -35.14 -0.01
CA PHE A 12 -40.58 -34.23 0.63
C PHE A 12 -40.36 -32.81 0.10
N GLY A 13 -41.42 -32.26 -0.49
CA GLY A 13 -41.46 -30.92 -1.05
C GLY A 13 -41.70 -29.85 0.01
N GLY A 14 -41.02 -28.72 -0.17
CA GLY A 14 -41.29 -27.45 0.49
C GLY A 14 -40.98 -26.34 -0.50
N SER A 15 -42.02 -25.61 -0.89
CA SER A 15 -42.08 -24.58 -1.92
C SER A 15 -41.08 -23.43 -1.76
N ALA A 16 -40.13 -23.33 -2.69
CA ALA A 16 -39.36 -22.11 -2.95
C ALA A 16 -40.15 -21.22 -3.91
N GLY A 17 -40.39 -19.97 -3.52
CA GLY A 17 -40.95 -18.95 -4.38
C GLY A 17 -39.95 -18.58 -5.48
N ASN A 18 -40.38 -18.68 -6.73
CA ASN A 18 -39.65 -18.17 -7.89
C ASN A 18 -39.58 -16.64 -7.82
N GLY A 19 -38.52 -16.11 -7.22
CA GLY A 19 -37.99 -14.80 -7.58
C GLY A 19 -37.28 -14.95 -8.92
N VAL A 20 -37.98 -14.65 -10.01
CA VAL A 20 -37.40 -14.60 -11.36
C VAL A 20 -36.33 -13.51 -11.35
N ALA A 21 -35.06 -13.90 -11.38
CA ALA A 21 -33.97 -12.98 -11.65
C ALA A 21 -34.27 -12.28 -12.98
N ALA A 22 -34.30 -10.94 -12.97
CA ALA A 22 -34.43 -10.17 -14.18
C ALA A 22 -33.29 -10.55 -15.15
N PRO A 23 -33.57 -10.74 -16.44
CA PRO A 23 -32.53 -11.08 -17.40
C PRO A 23 -31.52 -9.93 -17.47
N ILE A 24 -30.26 -10.24 -17.23
CA ILE A 24 -29.14 -9.36 -17.56
C ILE A 24 -29.19 -9.15 -19.06
N HIS A 25 -29.55 -7.94 -19.49
CA HIS A 25 -29.45 -7.54 -20.88
C HIS A 25 -27.97 -7.50 -21.26
N THR A 26 -27.45 -8.58 -21.82
CA THR A 26 -26.20 -8.54 -22.59
C THR A 26 -26.48 -7.85 -23.92
N SER A 27 -26.37 -6.51 -23.95
CA SER A 27 -26.16 -5.82 -25.22
C SER A 27 -24.67 -5.90 -25.56
N LEU A 28 -24.32 -6.90 -26.35
CA LEU A 28 -23.10 -6.88 -27.18
C LEU A 28 -23.28 -5.76 -28.22
N LEU A 29 -22.93 -4.53 -27.86
CA LEU A 29 -22.83 -3.38 -28.77
C LEU A 29 -21.54 -2.65 -28.40
N ASP A 30 -20.54 -2.76 -29.29
CA ASP A 30 -19.21 -2.12 -29.30
C ASP A 30 -18.46 -1.98 -27.97
N GLY A 31 -17.28 -2.60 -27.87
CA GLY A 31 -16.36 -2.61 -26.72
C GLY A 31 -15.89 -1.24 -26.24
N THR A 32 -16.83 -0.48 -25.68
CA THR A 32 -16.72 0.87 -25.14
C THR A 32 -16.71 0.76 -23.62
N CYS A 33 -15.81 1.51 -22.97
CA CYS A 33 -15.71 1.56 -21.52
C CYS A 33 -17.00 2.13 -20.91
N GLN A 34 -17.64 1.38 -20.00
CA GLN A 34 -18.90 1.75 -19.37
C GLN A 34 -18.73 1.84 -17.85
N LEU A 35 -18.29 3.01 -17.40
CA LEU A 35 -18.33 3.37 -15.99
C LEU A 35 -19.77 3.81 -15.67
N ASN A 36 -20.50 3.03 -14.88
CA ASN A 36 -21.89 3.29 -14.49
C ASN A 36 -22.00 4.41 -13.44
N SER A 37 -21.18 5.45 -13.58
CA SER A 37 -21.13 6.59 -12.68
C SER A 37 -22.48 7.31 -12.65
N ALA A 38 -22.79 7.94 -11.52
CA ALA A 38 -23.99 8.76 -11.42
C ALA A 38 -24.02 9.83 -12.53
N HIS A 39 -25.14 9.92 -13.24
CA HIS A 39 -25.31 10.76 -14.44
C HIS A 39 -24.35 10.50 -15.61
N GLY A 40 -23.55 9.42 -15.58
CA GLY A 40 -22.63 9.04 -16.66
C GLY A 40 -21.53 10.06 -16.94
N GLN A 41 -21.15 10.86 -15.93
CA GLN A 41 -20.20 11.96 -16.11
C GLN A 41 -18.74 11.51 -16.08
N ILE A 42 -18.42 10.47 -15.30
CA ILE A 42 -17.05 9.96 -15.22
C ILE A 42 -16.78 9.07 -16.42
N GLN A 43 -15.81 9.48 -17.24
CA GLN A 43 -15.32 8.78 -18.43
C GLN A 43 -13.88 8.29 -18.26
N HIS A 44 -13.12 8.96 -17.40
CA HIS A 44 -11.71 8.67 -17.13
C HIS A 44 -11.45 8.53 -15.63
N VAL A 45 -10.46 7.72 -15.28
CA VAL A 45 -9.93 7.57 -13.93
C VAL A 45 -8.41 7.76 -14.00
N ILE A 46 -7.88 8.67 -13.19
CA ILE A 46 -6.45 8.90 -13.05
C ILE A 46 -6.12 8.81 -11.56
N ASN A 47 -5.44 7.74 -11.17
CA ASN A 47 -4.98 7.51 -9.79
C ASN A 47 -3.45 7.64 -9.76
N ILE A 48 -2.93 8.60 -9.01
CA ILE A 48 -1.51 8.87 -8.88
C ILE A 48 -1.13 8.74 -7.42
N GLN A 49 -0.24 7.81 -7.12
CA GLN A 49 0.35 7.61 -5.82
C GLN A 49 1.80 8.09 -5.87
N PHE A 50 2.18 8.95 -4.92
CA PHE A 50 3.55 9.38 -4.76
C PHE A 50 4.25 8.48 -3.75
N ASP A 51 5.54 8.27 -3.95
CA ASP A 51 6.45 7.92 -2.88
C ASP A 51 6.61 9.13 -1.96
N ASN A 52 6.32 8.96 -0.67
CA ASN A 52 6.76 9.84 0.40
C ASN A 52 6.64 11.36 0.07
N THR A 53 5.42 11.82 -0.19
CA THR A 53 5.13 13.24 -0.50
C THR A 53 4.28 13.86 0.59
N HIS A 54 4.78 14.90 1.23
CA HIS A 54 4.18 15.47 2.43
C HIS A 54 3.21 16.63 2.18
N PHE A 55 2.06 16.59 2.86
CA PHE A 55 1.21 17.77 3.03
C PHE A 55 1.55 18.55 4.31
N THR A 56 1.98 17.84 5.35
CA THR A 56 2.52 18.39 6.58
C THR A 56 3.91 19.00 6.34
N ARG A 57 4.32 19.94 7.19
CA ARG A 57 5.64 20.59 7.09
C ARG A 57 6.62 19.89 8.03
N ASP A 58 7.70 19.35 7.47
CA ASP A 58 8.78 18.70 8.25
C ASP A 58 9.61 19.70 9.06
N ASP A 59 9.88 20.87 8.47
CA ASP A 59 10.37 22.05 9.20
C ASP A 59 9.27 23.13 9.17
N PRO A 60 8.82 23.66 10.32
CA PRO A 60 7.75 24.66 10.37
C PRO A 60 7.99 25.91 9.49
N ASN A 61 9.26 26.25 9.17
CA ASN A 61 9.63 27.40 8.34
C ASN A 61 9.66 27.08 6.85
N VAL A 62 9.75 25.81 6.47
CA VAL A 62 9.78 25.36 5.07
C VAL A 62 8.37 24.95 4.65
N PRO A 63 7.84 25.42 3.51
CA PRO A 63 6.56 24.92 3.01
C PRO A 63 6.60 23.42 2.71
N SER A 64 5.48 22.71 2.87
CA SER A 64 5.40 21.28 2.58
C SER A 64 5.58 20.99 1.09
N ASP A 65 5.72 19.71 0.71
CA ASP A 65 5.88 19.31 -0.69
C ASP A 65 4.74 19.82 -1.56
N LEU A 66 3.51 19.63 -1.11
CA LEU A 66 2.34 20.11 -1.83
C LEU A 66 2.24 21.64 -1.88
N GLU A 67 2.64 22.36 -0.83
CA GLU A 67 2.70 23.83 -0.88
C GLU A 67 3.74 24.34 -1.90
N GLN A 68 4.79 23.57 -2.15
CA GLN A 68 5.79 23.82 -3.19
C GLN A 68 5.38 23.31 -4.58
N MET A 69 4.27 22.56 -4.68
CA MET A 69 3.64 22.10 -5.93
C MET A 69 2.26 22.73 -6.19
N PRO A 70 2.18 24.07 -6.33
CA PRO A 70 0.91 24.78 -6.43
C PRO A 70 0.03 24.38 -7.64
N ASN A 71 0.56 23.85 -8.74
CA ASN A 71 -0.28 23.36 -9.85
C ASN A 71 -1.13 22.16 -9.40
N LEU A 72 -0.59 21.28 -8.57
CA LEU A 72 -1.33 20.14 -8.01
C LEU A 72 -2.22 20.58 -6.85
N LEU A 73 -1.66 21.27 -5.86
CA LEU A 73 -2.42 21.66 -4.66
C LEU A 73 -3.63 22.53 -5.00
N ASN A 74 -3.45 23.57 -5.83
CA ASN A 74 -4.57 24.42 -6.24
C ASN A 74 -5.57 23.68 -7.14
N PHE A 75 -5.14 22.67 -7.90
CA PHE A 75 -6.04 21.84 -8.69
C PHE A 75 -6.95 21.01 -7.78
N ILE A 76 -6.40 20.41 -6.72
CA ILE A 76 -7.18 19.65 -5.74
C ILE A 76 -8.13 20.57 -4.98
N GLU A 77 -7.60 21.59 -4.30
CA GLU A 77 -8.39 22.48 -3.45
C GLU A 77 -9.46 23.26 -4.23
N GLY A 78 -9.16 23.63 -5.47
CA GLY A 78 -10.07 24.40 -6.32
C GLY A 78 -11.16 23.58 -7.01
N ASN A 79 -11.02 22.25 -7.09
CA ASN A 79 -11.92 21.40 -7.88
C ASN A 79 -12.46 20.17 -7.12
N GLY A 80 -12.04 19.92 -5.88
CA GLY A 80 -12.49 18.79 -5.09
C GLY A 80 -12.17 18.95 -3.60
N VAL A 81 -11.66 17.88 -3.00
CA VAL A 81 -11.30 17.82 -1.59
C VAL A 81 -9.90 17.25 -1.39
N LEU A 82 -9.15 17.82 -0.45
CA LEU A 82 -7.92 17.26 0.11
C LEU A 82 -8.20 16.86 1.56
N LEU A 83 -8.20 15.56 1.84
CA LEU A 83 -8.28 15.01 3.20
C LEU A 83 -6.88 15.02 3.80
N SER A 84 -6.66 15.82 4.84
CA SER A 84 -5.35 15.91 5.52
C SER A 84 -5.21 14.99 6.73
N ASN A 85 -6.21 14.13 6.96
CA ASN A 85 -6.29 13.18 8.07
C ASN A 85 -6.49 11.76 7.49
N HIS A 86 -5.65 11.44 6.50
CA HIS A 86 -5.59 10.16 5.83
C HIS A 86 -4.42 9.36 6.40
N HIS A 87 -4.55 8.03 6.48
CA HIS A 87 -3.54 7.21 7.15
C HIS A 87 -3.14 5.97 6.34
N THR A 88 -1.94 5.48 6.62
CA THR A 88 -1.36 4.26 6.06
C THR A 88 -1.79 3.02 6.85
N PRO A 89 -1.65 1.81 6.29
CA PRO A 89 -1.57 0.58 7.08
C PRO A 89 -0.19 0.47 7.77
N LEU A 90 0.04 -0.62 8.51
CA LEU A 90 1.33 -0.94 9.12
C LEU A 90 1.89 -2.27 8.55
N ILE A 91 3.19 -2.40 8.31
CA ILE A 91 4.25 -1.38 8.46
C ILE A 91 4.21 -0.47 7.20
N SER A 92 4.27 0.85 7.38
CA SER A 92 4.07 1.80 6.27
C SER A 92 5.24 1.79 5.29
N HIS A 93 5.03 1.15 4.14
CA HIS A 93 6.00 0.98 3.07
C HIS A 93 5.29 0.85 1.73
N THR A 94 5.95 1.40 0.71
CA THR A 94 5.53 1.49 -0.69
C THR A 94 4.68 0.31 -1.17
N ALA A 95 5.18 -0.92 -1.05
CA ALA A 95 4.49 -2.12 -1.53
C ALA A 95 3.18 -2.35 -0.78
N THR A 96 3.21 -2.37 0.55
CA THR A 96 2.02 -2.61 1.37
C THR A 96 0.99 -1.52 1.16
N ASP A 97 1.43 -0.26 1.12
CA ASP A 97 0.56 0.91 1.19
C ASP A 97 -0.12 1.19 -0.15
N ILE A 98 0.60 1.00 -1.26
CA ILE A 98 0.03 1.03 -2.62
C ILE A 98 -0.96 -0.10 -2.81
N LEU A 99 -0.60 -1.33 -2.41
CA LEU A 99 -1.48 -2.49 -2.55
C LEU A 99 -2.76 -2.34 -1.73
N THR A 100 -2.67 -1.81 -0.51
CA THR A 100 -3.83 -1.50 0.33
C THR A 100 -4.72 -0.43 -0.32
N SER A 101 -4.12 0.61 -0.92
CA SER A 101 -4.86 1.64 -1.67
C SER A 101 -5.62 1.06 -2.87
N PHE A 102 -5.04 0.09 -3.57
CA PHE A 102 -5.62 -0.46 -4.80
C PHE A 102 -6.63 -1.56 -4.56
N THR A 103 -6.43 -2.36 -3.51
CA THR A 103 -7.31 -3.49 -3.15
C THR A 103 -8.37 -3.11 -2.14
N GLY A 104 -8.17 -2.06 -1.35
CA GLY A 104 -9.08 -1.72 -0.25
C GLY A 104 -9.06 -2.73 0.90
N VAL A 105 -8.03 -3.55 1.02
CA VAL A 105 -7.84 -4.50 2.12
C VAL A 105 -6.42 -4.39 2.70
N TYR A 106 -6.26 -4.78 3.96
CA TYR A 106 -4.96 -4.80 4.61
C TYR A 106 -4.10 -6.01 4.18
N GLY A 107 -2.82 -5.96 4.56
CA GLY A 107 -1.80 -6.91 4.15
C GLY A 107 -2.06 -8.37 4.55
N ASP A 108 -2.74 -8.62 5.66
CA ASP A 108 -3.19 -9.96 6.07
C ASP A 108 -4.15 -10.61 5.06
N ARG A 109 -4.98 -9.80 4.38
CA ARG A 109 -5.99 -10.27 3.43
C ARG A 109 -5.51 -10.30 1.98
N MET A 110 -4.47 -9.54 1.64
CA MET A 110 -3.89 -9.53 0.28
C MET A 110 -2.52 -10.24 0.15
N GLY A 111 -1.85 -10.55 1.26
CA GLY A 111 -0.69 -11.45 1.32
C GLY A 111 0.67 -10.78 1.47
N VAL A 112 0.70 -9.45 1.49
CA VAL A 112 1.88 -8.61 1.75
C VAL A 112 1.64 -7.87 3.08
N PRO A 113 2.04 -8.47 4.22
CA PRO A 113 1.54 -8.04 5.54
C PRO A 113 2.36 -6.98 6.25
N VAL A 114 3.59 -6.72 5.81
CA VAL A 114 4.55 -5.96 6.61
C VAL A 114 5.21 -4.86 5.79
N SER A 115 6.10 -5.13 4.83
CA SER A 115 6.90 -4.07 4.18
C SER A 115 7.20 -4.42 2.71
N ASN A 116 8.06 -3.62 2.07
CA ASN A 116 8.68 -3.85 0.76
C ASN A 116 9.38 -5.21 0.64
N SER A 117 9.77 -5.80 1.78
CA SER A 117 10.18 -7.19 1.87
C SER A 117 9.84 -7.77 3.24
N PHE A 118 9.97 -9.08 3.37
CA PHE A 118 9.75 -9.82 4.60
C PHE A 118 10.65 -11.05 4.65
N ARG A 119 10.68 -11.73 5.80
CA ARG A 119 11.26 -13.08 5.86
C ARG A 119 10.17 -14.12 6.08
N TYR A 120 10.50 -15.35 5.76
CA TYR A 120 9.64 -16.47 6.10
C TYR A 120 10.47 -17.65 6.63
N PHE A 121 9.90 -18.41 7.56
CA PHE A 121 10.51 -19.58 8.14
C PHE A 121 10.55 -20.75 7.14
N THR A 122 11.74 -21.32 6.97
CA THR A 122 11.95 -22.56 6.24
C THR A 122 11.66 -23.77 7.14
N PRO A 123 11.44 -24.98 6.58
CA PRO A 123 11.26 -26.20 7.38
C PRO A 123 12.42 -26.53 8.33
N THR A 124 13.61 -25.92 8.13
CA THR A 124 14.79 -26.11 8.99
C THR A 124 14.77 -25.23 10.24
N GLY A 125 13.82 -24.30 10.36
CA GLY A 125 13.79 -23.27 11.41
C GLY A 125 14.66 -22.04 11.12
N SER A 126 15.46 -22.05 10.05
CA SER A 126 16.08 -20.83 9.49
C SER A 126 15.06 -20.03 8.67
N THR A 127 15.44 -18.86 8.15
CA THR A 127 14.56 -17.98 7.36
C THR A 127 15.14 -17.64 5.99
N SER A 128 14.28 -17.54 4.98
CA SER A 128 14.58 -17.01 3.64
C SER A 128 13.97 -15.63 3.44
N LEU A 129 14.38 -14.92 2.39
CA LEU A 129 13.85 -13.60 2.03
C LEU A 129 12.62 -13.77 1.14
N GLY A 130 11.62 -12.91 1.30
CA GLY A 130 10.57 -12.68 0.31
C GLY A 130 10.53 -11.19 0.01
N VAL A 131 10.50 -10.82 -1.26
CA VAL A 131 10.35 -9.44 -1.72
C VAL A 131 8.93 -9.25 -2.19
N SER A 132 8.30 -8.16 -1.77
CA SER A 132 6.89 -7.87 -2.04
C SER A 132 6.65 -7.44 -3.49
N PHE A 133 7.67 -6.90 -4.16
CA PHE A 133 7.64 -6.51 -5.57
C PHE A 133 7.83 -7.72 -6.51
N ALA A 134 6.72 -8.29 -6.95
CA ALA A 134 6.61 -9.36 -7.93
C ALA A 134 5.24 -9.29 -8.60
N TYR A 135 5.14 -9.71 -9.86
CA TYR A 135 3.87 -9.60 -10.58
C TYR A 135 2.70 -10.29 -9.85
N TRP A 136 1.46 -9.80 -10.04
CA TRP A 136 0.28 -10.20 -9.28
C TRP A 136 0.09 -11.71 -9.08
N THR A 137 0.44 -12.49 -10.09
CA THR A 137 0.27 -13.95 -10.12
C THR A 137 1.56 -14.71 -9.83
N ASP A 138 2.65 -14.02 -9.50
CA ASP A 138 3.92 -14.64 -9.20
C ASP A 138 3.88 -15.37 -7.86
N PRO A 139 4.67 -16.45 -7.72
CA PRO A 139 5.01 -16.97 -6.41
C PRO A 139 5.86 -15.93 -5.64
N ILE A 140 6.21 -16.22 -4.38
CA ILE A 140 7.22 -15.42 -3.67
C ILE A 140 8.49 -15.26 -4.52
N PHE A 141 8.97 -14.02 -4.59
CA PHE A 141 10.27 -13.68 -5.16
C PHE A 141 11.33 -13.61 -4.05
N ASP A 142 12.41 -14.38 -4.19
CA ASP A 142 13.62 -14.25 -3.37
C ASP A 142 14.81 -13.98 -4.31
N PRO A 143 15.38 -12.76 -4.34
CA PRO A 143 16.50 -12.45 -5.23
C PRO A 143 17.79 -13.21 -4.88
N THR A 144 17.86 -13.87 -3.72
CA THR A 144 19.03 -14.62 -3.26
C THR A 144 19.00 -16.10 -3.63
N THR A 145 17.86 -16.61 -4.14
CA THR A 145 17.72 -18.01 -4.55
C THR A 145 16.75 -18.19 -5.71
N SER A 146 17.11 -19.03 -6.68
CA SER A 146 16.22 -19.40 -7.79
C SER A 146 15.18 -20.47 -7.41
N ALA A 147 15.21 -20.97 -6.17
CA ALA A 147 14.29 -22.00 -5.68
C ALA A 147 13.85 -21.69 -4.23
N PRO A 148 12.98 -20.68 -4.04
CA PRO A 148 12.37 -20.40 -2.74
C PRO A 148 11.64 -21.64 -2.21
N THR A 149 11.66 -21.84 -0.89
CA THR A 149 10.93 -22.96 -0.26
C THR A 149 9.45 -22.68 -0.05
N ASP A 150 9.04 -21.40 -0.01
CA ASP A 150 7.64 -21.04 -0.16
C ASP A 150 7.34 -20.86 -1.66
N THR A 151 6.39 -21.64 -2.17
CA THR A 151 5.96 -21.60 -3.58
C THR A 151 4.53 -21.10 -3.72
N LYS A 152 3.94 -20.54 -2.66
CA LYS A 152 2.63 -19.88 -2.72
C LYS A 152 2.76 -18.54 -3.44
N PHE A 153 1.62 -17.99 -3.85
CA PHE A 153 1.54 -16.66 -4.44
C PHE A 153 2.15 -15.60 -3.51
N ASN A 154 2.75 -14.58 -4.11
CA ASN A 154 3.10 -13.37 -3.37
C ASN A 154 1.82 -12.72 -2.83
N MET A 155 0.88 -12.43 -3.75
CA MET A 155 -0.48 -11.98 -3.44
C MET A 155 -1.36 -13.15 -2.96
N LEU A 156 -1.29 -13.45 -1.66
CA LEU A 156 -1.93 -14.60 -1.01
C LEU A 156 -3.09 -14.18 -0.11
N THR A 157 -4.31 -14.58 -0.47
CA THR A 157 -5.49 -14.27 0.34
C THR A 157 -5.57 -15.08 1.64
N ALA A 158 -6.45 -14.65 2.53
CA ALA A 158 -6.84 -15.40 3.73
C ALA A 158 -7.30 -16.84 3.43
N ASP A 159 -7.89 -17.09 2.26
CA ASP A 159 -8.36 -18.41 1.81
C ASP A 159 -7.27 -19.25 1.11
N GLY A 160 -6.03 -18.75 1.06
CA GLY A 160 -4.90 -19.44 0.42
C GLY A 160 -4.94 -19.43 -1.11
N LYS A 161 -5.61 -18.45 -1.71
CA LYS A 161 -5.72 -18.24 -3.17
C LYS A 161 -4.92 -17.02 -3.62
N ASN A 162 -4.68 -16.89 -4.91
CA ASN A 162 -4.24 -15.62 -5.47
C ASN A 162 -5.30 -14.53 -5.25
N ALA A 163 -4.86 -13.32 -4.88
CA ALA A 163 -5.77 -12.20 -4.65
C ALA A 163 -6.53 -11.80 -5.93
N PRO A 164 -7.83 -11.46 -5.85
CA PRO A 164 -8.55 -10.88 -6.98
C PRO A 164 -7.88 -9.59 -7.45
N ALA A 165 -7.70 -9.42 -8.75
CA ALA A 165 -6.88 -8.33 -9.27
C ALA A 165 -7.65 -6.99 -9.38
N PRO A 166 -7.06 -5.84 -9.00
CA PRO A 166 -7.77 -4.57 -8.90
C PRO A 166 -8.19 -3.98 -10.25
N TRP A 167 -7.64 -4.47 -11.37
CA TRP A 167 -8.04 -4.05 -12.71
C TRP A 167 -9.29 -4.76 -13.23
N VAL A 168 -9.72 -5.86 -12.59
CA VAL A 168 -10.77 -6.74 -13.11
C VAL A 168 -12.14 -6.07 -13.21
N PRO A 169 -12.62 -5.29 -12.21
CA PRO A 169 -13.91 -4.60 -12.35
C PRO A 169 -13.92 -3.62 -13.54
N TYR A 170 -12.79 -2.98 -13.84
CA TYR A 170 -12.67 -2.06 -14.98
C TYR A 170 -12.67 -2.80 -16.32
N THR A 171 -11.87 -3.87 -16.46
CA THR A 171 -11.78 -4.61 -17.72
C THR A 171 -13.07 -5.35 -18.05
N ARG A 172 -13.81 -5.83 -17.03
CA ARG A 172 -15.16 -6.36 -17.19
C ARG A 172 -16.19 -5.30 -17.59
N ALA A 173 -15.99 -4.06 -17.15
CA ALA A 173 -16.77 -2.90 -17.59
C ALA A 173 -16.38 -2.37 -18.98
N GLY A 174 -15.49 -3.07 -19.70
CA GLY A 174 -15.09 -2.68 -21.05
C GLY A 174 -13.95 -1.65 -21.11
N CYS A 175 -13.32 -1.34 -19.98
CA CYS A 175 -12.26 -0.33 -19.89
C CYS A 175 -10.87 -0.97 -19.95
N ASN A 176 -9.96 -0.40 -20.74
CA ASN A 176 -8.54 -0.73 -20.65
C ASN A 176 -7.94 0.00 -19.44
N VAL A 177 -7.01 -0.67 -18.75
CA VAL A 177 -6.37 -0.17 -17.52
C VAL A 177 -4.86 -0.07 -17.75
N GLY A 178 -4.32 1.14 -17.71
CA GLY A 178 -2.90 1.42 -17.80
C GLY A 178 -2.26 1.48 -16.41
N GLN A 179 -1.08 0.89 -16.28
CA GLN A 179 -0.32 0.79 -15.05
C GLN A 179 1.09 1.33 -15.30
N VAL A 180 1.53 2.27 -14.48
CA VAL A 180 2.79 3.01 -14.64
C VAL A 180 3.55 2.96 -13.32
N ALA A 181 4.49 2.02 -13.22
CA ALA A 181 5.36 1.78 -12.07
C ALA A 181 4.62 1.40 -10.78
N THR A 182 3.46 0.79 -10.89
CA THR A 182 2.54 0.51 -9.78
C THR A 182 2.70 -0.90 -9.23
N ALA A 183 2.83 -1.02 -7.90
CA ALA A 183 3.13 -2.26 -7.19
C ALA A 183 2.28 -3.46 -7.65
N ASN A 184 2.96 -4.55 -8.03
CA ASN A 184 2.43 -5.86 -8.45
C ASN A 184 1.45 -5.88 -9.64
N THR A 185 1.08 -4.73 -10.21
CA THR A 185 0.19 -4.63 -11.39
C THR A 185 0.97 -4.46 -12.70
N VAL A 186 2.29 -4.29 -12.61
CA VAL A 186 3.25 -4.37 -13.72
C VAL A 186 4.23 -5.51 -13.43
N LEU A 187 5.06 -5.90 -14.40
CA LEU A 187 6.23 -6.72 -14.06
C LEU A 187 7.21 -5.82 -13.30
N GLU A 188 7.79 -6.32 -12.23
CA GLU A 188 8.64 -5.60 -11.27
C GLU A 188 10.07 -6.15 -11.23
N ASN A 189 10.26 -7.38 -11.68
CA ASN A 189 11.57 -8.02 -11.79
C ASN A 189 11.67 -8.88 -13.06
N ILE A 190 12.91 -9.17 -13.47
CA ILE A 190 13.19 -10.01 -14.64
C ILE A 190 13.41 -11.50 -14.30
N ALA A 191 13.38 -11.85 -13.01
CA ALA A 191 13.78 -13.16 -12.51
C ALA A 191 12.60 -14.15 -12.46
N THR A 192 11.49 -13.76 -11.85
CA THR A 192 10.27 -14.58 -11.72
C THR A 192 9.18 -14.11 -12.69
N ASP A 193 9.01 -12.80 -12.88
CA ASP A 193 7.85 -12.30 -13.63
C ASP A 193 7.92 -12.68 -15.12
N ILE A 194 9.11 -12.59 -15.73
CA ILE A 194 9.34 -12.97 -17.13
C ILE A 194 8.98 -14.44 -17.39
N PRO A 195 9.53 -15.42 -16.63
CA PRO A 195 9.10 -16.80 -16.80
C PRO A 195 7.65 -17.06 -16.41
N THR A 196 7.05 -16.31 -15.47
CA THR A 196 5.62 -16.45 -15.12
C THR A 196 4.72 -16.02 -16.27
N VAL A 197 4.97 -14.85 -16.87
CA VAL A 197 4.09 -14.25 -17.89
C VAL A 197 4.38 -14.76 -19.29
N PHE A 198 5.66 -14.85 -19.69
CA PHE A 198 6.04 -15.23 -21.05
C PHE A 198 6.48 -16.69 -21.17
N GLY A 199 6.82 -17.34 -20.05
CA GLY A 199 7.41 -18.68 -20.02
C GLY A 199 8.94 -18.64 -20.02
N ALA A 200 9.57 -19.59 -19.31
CA ALA A 200 11.03 -19.62 -19.10
C ALA A 200 11.89 -19.81 -20.36
N ASN A 201 11.30 -20.24 -21.48
CA ASN A 201 11.99 -20.44 -22.76
C ASN A 201 11.56 -19.42 -23.83
N SER A 202 10.96 -18.31 -23.40
CA SER A 202 10.46 -17.26 -24.29
C SER A 202 11.58 -16.39 -24.88
N PRO A 203 11.31 -15.65 -25.96
CA PRO A 203 12.25 -14.63 -26.46
C PRO A 203 12.64 -13.59 -25.40
N GLN A 204 11.72 -13.21 -24.51
CA GLN A 204 11.93 -12.28 -23.41
C GLN A 204 12.92 -12.88 -22.39
N ALA A 205 12.75 -14.16 -22.04
CA ALA A 205 13.72 -14.86 -21.19
C ALA A 205 15.10 -14.97 -21.87
N ALA A 206 15.17 -15.09 -23.20
CA ALA A 206 16.45 -15.05 -23.92
C ALA A 206 17.10 -13.66 -23.88
N GLU A 207 16.31 -12.59 -23.90
CA GLU A 207 16.80 -11.23 -23.74
C GLU A 207 17.34 -11.00 -22.32
N VAL A 208 16.63 -11.42 -21.28
CA VAL A 208 17.11 -11.37 -19.88
C VAL A 208 18.50 -11.99 -19.75
N ASN A 209 18.73 -13.14 -20.41
CA ASN A 209 20.02 -13.83 -20.38
C ASN A 209 21.14 -13.11 -21.16
N SER A 210 20.81 -12.34 -22.19
CA SER A 210 21.79 -11.73 -23.11
C SER A 210 22.05 -10.25 -22.83
N ASN A 211 21.04 -9.52 -22.39
CA ASN A 211 21.10 -8.11 -22.03
C ASN A 211 20.09 -7.79 -20.92
N PRO A 212 20.38 -8.13 -19.65
CA PRO A 212 19.45 -7.94 -18.54
C PRO A 212 19.09 -6.47 -18.29
N GLY A 213 19.99 -5.51 -18.61
CA GLY A 213 19.71 -4.08 -18.48
C GLY A 213 18.63 -3.61 -19.45
N GLN A 214 18.75 -3.96 -20.74
CA GLN A 214 17.70 -3.66 -21.71
C GLN A 214 16.41 -4.44 -21.40
N ALA A 215 16.50 -5.71 -21.01
CA ALA A 215 15.32 -6.51 -20.68
C ALA A 215 14.53 -5.88 -19.51
N PHE A 216 15.21 -5.28 -18.54
CA PHE A 216 14.56 -4.54 -17.46
C PHE A 216 13.81 -3.31 -18.01
N ALA A 217 14.47 -2.48 -18.83
CA ALA A 217 13.84 -1.31 -19.47
C ALA A 217 12.66 -1.70 -20.40
N ASP A 218 12.74 -2.86 -21.04
CA ASP A 218 11.76 -3.35 -22.01
C ASP A 218 10.50 -3.91 -21.36
N PHE A 219 10.64 -4.64 -20.25
CA PHE A 219 9.57 -5.48 -19.71
C PHE A 219 9.02 -5.04 -18.35
N VAL A 220 9.81 -4.32 -17.55
CA VAL A 220 9.44 -3.93 -16.17
C VAL A 220 8.72 -2.58 -16.17
N GLY A 221 7.88 -2.35 -15.17
CA GLY A 221 7.43 -1.02 -14.77
C GLY A 221 6.29 -0.42 -15.57
N ILE A 222 5.92 -0.96 -16.75
CA ILE A 222 4.84 -0.41 -17.58
C ILE A 222 3.90 -1.54 -18.02
N GLY A 223 2.58 -1.34 -17.91
CA GLY A 223 1.61 -2.36 -18.28
C GLY A 223 0.27 -1.81 -18.77
N VAL A 224 -0.46 -2.59 -19.57
CA VAL A 224 -1.86 -2.32 -19.92
C VAL A 224 -2.66 -3.61 -19.86
N HIS A 225 -3.67 -3.67 -18.99
CA HIS A 225 -4.65 -4.76 -18.93
C HIS A 225 -5.88 -4.35 -19.76
N CYS A 226 -6.19 -5.09 -20.82
CA CYS A 226 -7.27 -4.72 -21.72
C CYS A 226 -8.59 -5.38 -21.37
N ALA A 227 -9.67 -4.66 -21.68
CA ALA A 227 -10.99 -5.24 -21.76
C ALA A 227 -11.06 -6.41 -22.76
N LEU A 228 -12.00 -7.33 -22.52
CA LEU A 228 -12.15 -8.55 -23.32
C LEU A 228 -12.35 -8.22 -24.80
N GLY A 229 -11.47 -8.76 -25.65
CA GLY A 229 -11.53 -8.57 -27.11
C GLY A 229 -11.11 -7.18 -27.59
N ASN A 230 -10.59 -6.30 -26.73
CA ASN A 230 -10.13 -4.99 -27.15
C ASN A 230 -8.92 -5.09 -28.09
N SER A 231 -8.98 -4.36 -29.21
CA SER A 231 -7.96 -4.43 -30.27
C SER A 231 -6.60 -3.85 -29.88
N LEU A 232 -6.55 -2.97 -28.85
CA LEU A 232 -5.31 -2.39 -28.34
C LEU A 232 -4.31 -3.50 -27.95
N CYS A 233 -4.78 -4.50 -27.19
CA CYS A 233 -3.98 -5.64 -26.75
C CYS A 233 -4.04 -6.84 -27.70
N ALA A 234 -4.46 -6.69 -28.97
CA ALA A 234 -4.54 -7.81 -29.90
C ALA A 234 -3.19 -8.55 -30.05
N SER A 235 -2.09 -7.80 -30.04
CA SER A 235 -0.69 -8.28 -30.07
C SER A 235 -0.10 -8.59 -28.69
N GLY A 236 -0.89 -8.46 -27.62
CA GLY A 236 -0.47 -8.73 -26.24
C GLY A 236 -0.51 -10.20 -25.87
N GLN A 237 -0.08 -10.47 -24.63
CA GLN A 237 -0.11 -11.79 -24.01
C GLN A 237 -1.47 -12.07 -23.36
N ALA A 238 -1.71 -13.33 -23.00
CA ALA A 238 -2.86 -13.66 -22.16
C ALA A 238 -2.67 -13.03 -20.77
N ASP A 239 -3.69 -12.35 -20.27
CA ASP A 239 -3.73 -11.82 -18.91
C ASP A 239 -4.35 -12.89 -18.00
N LEU A 240 -3.51 -13.71 -17.37
CA LEU A 240 -3.92 -14.98 -16.77
C LEU A 240 -4.23 -14.85 -15.27
N LEU A 241 -5.50 -14.67 -14.91
CA LEU A 241 -5.98 -14.73 -13.52
C LEU A 241 -6.78 -16.01 -13.29
N SER A 242 -6.08 -17.14 -13.11
CA SER A 242 -6.71 -18.48 -13.06
C SER A 242 -7.62 -18.70 -11.85
N GLN A 243 -7.43 -17.94 -10.78
CA GLN A 243 -8.20 -18.03 -9.52
C GLN A 243 -9.16 -16.86 -9.32
N GLU A 244 -9.32 -15.98 -10.33
CA GLU A 244 -10.21 -14.83 -10.26
C GLU A 244 -11.67 -15.27 -10.05
N PRO A 245 -12.37 -14.77 -9.01
CA PRO A 245 -13.80 -15.00 -8.83
C PRO A 245 -14.58 -14.64 -10.09
N GLY A 246 -15.56 -15.45 -10.50
CA GLY A 246 -16.32 -15.22 -11.74
C GLY A 246 -15.55 -15.47 -13.05
N GLY A 247 -14.24 -15.76 -12.99
CA GLY A 247 -13.39 -16.11 -14.13
C GLY A 247 -12.85 -14.91 -14.92
N TYR A 248 -11.73 -15.13 -15.62
CA TYR A 248 -11.00 -14.10 -16.35
C TYR A 248 -10.33 -14.65 -17.63
N SER A 249 -11.03 -15.53 -18.35
CA SER A 249 -10.49 -16.16 -19.57
C SER A 249 -10.63 -15.26 -20.80
N GLY A 250 -9.60 -15.25 -21.65
CA GLY A 250 -9.60 -14.54 -22.94
C GLY A 250 -9.17 -13.07 -22.88
N TYR A 251 -8.93 -12.53 -21.69
CA TYR A 251 -8.37 -11.20 -21.50
C TYR A 251 -6.90 -11.18 -21.92
N LYS A 252 -6.43 -10.00 -22.34
CA LYS A 252 -5.07 -9.79 -22.83
C LYS A 252 -4.45 -8.56 -22.20
N ALA A 253 -3.13 -8.57 -22.11
CA ALA A 253 -2.34 -7.45 -21.60
C ALA A 253 -1.10 -7.18 -22.44
N LEU A 254 -0.63 -5.93 -22.39
CA LEU A 254 0.66 -5.49 -22.90
C LEU A 254 1.59 -5.34 -21.68
N PHE A 255 2.62 -6.18 -21.58
CA PHE A 255 3.54 -6.20 -20.45
C PHE A 255 4.88 -5.60 -20.82
N GLY A 256 5.18 -4.41 -20.34
CA GLY A 256 6.44 -3.71 -20.58
C GLY A 256 6.36 -2.59 -21.61
N HIS A 257 7.35 -1.69 -21.54
CA HIS A 257 7.56 -0.64 -22.52
C HIS A 257 7.54 -1.16 -23.95
N THR A 258 8.19 -2.31 -24.22
CA THR A 258 8.28 -2.91 -25.55
C THR A 258 6.94 -3.19 -26.21
N TYR A 259 5.90 -3.49 -25.41
CA TYR A 259 4.55 -3.76 -25.91
C TYR A 259 3.63 -2.55 -25.86
N VAL A 260 3.86 -1.63 -24.90
CA VAL A 260 3.02 -0.44 -24.69
C VAL A 260 3.45 0.72 -25.60
N ALA A 261 4.75 1.03 -25.68
CA ALA A 261 5.27 2.16 -26.43
C ALA A 261 4.80 2.24 -27.89
N PRO A 262 4.75 1.14 -28.68
CA PRO A 262 4.26 1.19 -30.05
C PRO A 262 2.78 1.57 -30.18
N LYS A 263 1.99 1.48 -29.10
CA LYS A 263 0.59 1.93 -29.06
C LYS A 263 0.45 3.41 -28.75
N LEU A 264 1.41 3.97 -28.02
CA LEU A 264 1.42 5.37 -27.59
C LEU A 264 2.15 6.28 -28.58
N ASN A 265 3.27 5.82 -29.13
CA ASN A 265 4.01 6.52 -30.16
C ASN A 265 4.49 5.53 -31.25
N PRO A 266 3.69 5.27 -32.30
CA PRO A 266 4.05 4.32 -33.35
C PRO A 266 5.20 4.79 -34.25
N THR A 267 5.64 6.05 -34.13
CA THR A 267 6.64 6.67 -35.02
C THR A 267 7.99 6.91 -34.37
N GLY A 268 8.14 6.63 -33.07
CA GLY A 268 9.37 6.87 -32.33
C GLY A 268 9.28 6.46 -30.87
N PRO A 269 10.33 6.71 -30.07
CA PRO A 269 10.30 6.40 -28.65
C PRO A 269 9.29 7.28 -27.90
N VAL A 270 8.81 6.77 -26.76
CA VAL A 270 8.02 7.58 -25.83
C VAL A 270 8.92 8.65 -25.22
N THR A 271 8.38 9.86 -25.06
CA THR A 271 9.09 10.99 -24.46
C THR A 271 8.42 11.44 -23.16
N ASP A 272 9.19 12.03 -22.25
CA ASP A 272 8.69 12.68 -21.04
C ASP A 272 7.89 13.96 -21.38
N LEU A 273 7.31 14.62 -20.37
CA LEU A 273 6.59 15.89 -20.57
C LEU A 273 7.50 17.07 -21.01
N ASN A 274 8.81 16.90 -21.05
CA ASN A 274 9.77 17.87 -21.56
C ASN A 274 10.20 17.56 -23.01
N GLY A 275 9.78 16.42 -23.58
CA GLY A 275 10.16 15.97 -24.91
C GLY A 275 11.48 15.19 -24.96
N ASN A 276 12.04 14.79 -23.82
CA ASN A 276 13.21 13.93 -23.76
C ASN A 276 12.80 12.46 -23.94
N VAL A 277 13.63 11.66 -24.61
CA VAL A 277 13.42 10.20 -24.70
C VAL A 277 13.49 9.60 -23.30
N ILE A 278 12.51 8.77 -22.95
CA ILE A 278 12.52 8.04 -21.68
C ILE A 278 13.49 6.86 -21.83
N GLN A 279 14.49 6.84 -20.96
CA GLN A 279 15.55 5.83 -20.92
C GLN A 279 16.21 5.84 -19.53
N ASP A 280 16.89 4.75 -19.17
CA ASP A 280 17.68 4.69 -17.94
C ASP A 280 19.00 5.47 -18.04
N LEU A 281 19.77 5.52 -16.94
CA LEU A 281 21.07 6.19 -16.89
C LEU A 281 22.13 5.58 -17.81
N GLN A 282 21.96 4.31 -18.20
CA GLN A 282 22.87 3.60 -19.10
C GLN A 282 22.47 3.77 -20.58
N GLY A 283 21.35 4.45 -20.85
CA GLY A 283 20.85 4.74 -22.18
C GLY A 283 20.00 3.63 -22.78
N HIS A 284 19.51 2.69 -21.98
CA HIS A 284 18.50 1.73 -22.43
C HIS A 284 17.16 2.46 -22.56
N ILE A 285 16.67 2.60 -23.79
CA ILE A 285 15.36 3.20 -24.07
C ILE A 285 14.28 2.29 -23.48
N GLY A 286 13.40 2.85 -22.65
CA GLY A 286 12.37 2.07 -21.97
C GLY A 286 12.02 2.62 -20.59
N PHE A 287 11.53 1.74 -19.71
CA PHE A 287 11.31 2.04 -18.29
C PHE A 287 12.64 2.44 -17.62
N PRO A 288 12.75 3.61 -16.99
CA PRO A 288 14.01 4.12 -16.47
C PRO A 288 14.42 3.53 -15.11
N GLY A 289 13.63 2.60 -14.57
CA GLY A 289 13.71 2.17 -13.17
C GLY A 289 12.68 2.89 -12.30
N PHE A 290 12.30 2.28 -11.17
CA PHE A 290 11.33 2.84 -10.22
C PHE A 290 11.83 4.18 -9.65
N ASP A 291 13.10 4.25 -9.30
CA ASP A 291 13.81 5.45 -8.84
C ASP A 291 13.96 6.53 -9.95
N GLY A 292 13.69 6.17 -11.21
CA GLY A 292 13.70 7.07 -12.36
C GLY A 292 12.31 7.66 -12.70
N MET A 293 11.29 7.36 -11.90
CA MET A 293 9.89 7.72 -12.17
C MET A 293 9.54 9.12 -11.67
N ALA A 294 10.36 10.11 -12.04
CA ALA A 294 10.05 11.52 -11.84
C ALA A 294 8.69 11.90 -12.46
N ALA A 295 8.03 12.92 -11.93
CA ALA A 295 6.70 13.34 -12.38
C ALA A 295 6.58 13.56 -13.90
N THR A 296 7.63 14.05 -14.57
CA THR A 296 7.61 14.24 -16.03
C THR A 296 7.55 12.94 -16.83
N VAL A 297 8.04 11.84 -16.26
CA VAL A 297 8.01 10.50 -16.86
C VAL A 297 6.64 9.87 -16.65
N SER A 298 6.22 9.70 -15.39
CA SER A 298 4.97 9.01 -15.04
C SER A 298 3.75 9.71 -15.65
N LEU A 299 3.65 11.02 -15.50
CA LEU A 299 2.54 11.80 -16.06
C LEU A 299 2.53 11.81 -17.58
N SER A 300 3.67 11.61 -18.25
CA SER A 300 3.71 11.47 -19.71
C SER A 300 3.13 10.15 -20.18
N TYR A 301 3.42 9.04 -19.49
CA TYR A 301 2.78 7.76 -19.78
C TYR A 301 1.27 7.84 -19.53
N VAL A 302 0.86 8.38 -18.38
CA VAL A 302 -0.56 8.56 -18.04
C VAL A 302 -1.29 9.36 -19.12
N ALA A 303 -0.78 10.54 -19.51
CA ALA A 303 -1.42 11.36 -20.54
C ALA A 303 -1.52 10.61 -21.87
N GLN A 304 -0.44 9.97 -22.32
CA GLN A 304 -0.45 9.21 -23.57
C GLN A 304 -1.40 8.02 -23.53
N MET A 305 -1.47 7.29 -22.42
CA MET A 305 -2.42 6.18 -22.25
C MET A 305 -3.87 6.68 -22.37
N GLN A 306 -4.20 7.77 -21.67
CA GLN A 306 -5.52 8.40 -21.72
C GLN A 306 -5.89 8.84 -23.15
N GLU A 307 -4.95 9.46 -23.87
CA GLU A 307 -5.09 9.88 -25.27
C GLU A 307 -5.29 8.70 -26.25
N HIS A 308 -4.82 7.50 -25.89
CA HIS A 308 -4.80 6.32 -26.77
C HIS A 308 -5.81 5.24 -26.34
N GLY A 309 -6.93 5.64 -25.73
CA GLY A 309 -8.05 4.74 -25.45
C GLY A 309 -7.83 3.82 -24.24
N ILE A 310 -7.08 4.31 -23.26
CA ILE A 310 -6.86 3.65 -21.96
C ILE A 310 -7.42 4.58 -20.87
N PRO A 311 -8.75 4.54 -20.62
CA PRO A 311 -9.43 5.55 -19.82
C PRO A 311 -9.15 5.44 -18.31
N VAL A 312 -8.66 4.29 -17.84
CA VAL A 312 -8.28 4.08 -16.43
C VAL A 312 -6.76 3.97 -16.37
N THR A 313 -6.11 4.87 -15.64
CA THR A 313 -4.65 4.88 -15.51
C THR A 313 -4.24 5.08 -14.06
N TYR A 314 -3.31 4.25 -13.63
CA TYR A 314 -2.71 4.28 -12.31
C TYR A 314 -1.21 4.52 -12.47
N ALA A 315 -0.63 5.36 -11.63
CA ALA A 315 0.78 5.71 -11.72
C ALA A 315 1.43 5.94 -10.36
N TYR A 316 2.70 5.55 -10.27
CA TYR A 316 3.61 5.90 -9.19
C TYR A 316 4.52 7.07 -9.62
N ILE A 317 4.90 7.92 -8.67
CA ILE A 317 5.90 8.98 -8.83
C ILE A 317 6.92 8.86 -7.69
N SER A 318 8.22 8.77 -8.02
CA SER A 318 9.31 8.73 -7.03
C SER A 318 9.30 9.96 -6.13
N ASP A 319 9.91 9.87 -4.96
CA ASP A 319 9.97 10.96 -4.00
C ASP A 319 10.68 12.20 -4.59
N ALA A 320 10.67 13.30 -3.84
CA ALA A 320 11.42 14.50 -4.19
C ALA A 320 12.59 14.76 -3.22
N HIS A 321 12.74 13.85 -2.26
CA HIS A 321 13.60 13.97 -1.09
C HIS A 321 15.03 13.53 -1.43
N ASP A 322 15.22 12.79 -2.53
CA ASP A 322 16.52 12.38 -3.05
C ASP A 322 16.91 13.03 -4.39
N ALA A 323 18.22 13.11 -4.65
CA ALA A 323 18.74 13.35 -6.00
C ALA A 323 18.63 12.08 -6.86
N HIS A 324 17.45 11.87 -7.45
CA HIS A 324 17.20 10.70 -8.30
C HIS A 324 18.10 10.63 -9.55
N PRO A 325 18.51 9.40 -9.97
CA PRO A 325 18.16 8.10 -9.37
C PRO A 325 19.33 7.49 -8.56
N SER A 326 20.09 8.31 -7.81
CA SER A 326 21.29 7.78 -7.13
C SER A 326 21.62 8.47 -5.80
N GLY A 327 20.75 9.34 -5.32
CA GLY A 327 21.04 10.26 -4.22
C GLY A 327 22.11 11.32 -4.58
N PRO A 328 22.60 12.07 -3.58
CA PRO A 328 22.32 11.92 -2.15
C PRO A 328 20.93 12.39 -1.74
N SER A 329 20.55 12.07 -0.50
CA SER A 329 19.35 12.59 0.13
C SER A 329 19.44 14.06 0.49
N PHE A 330 18.28 14.70 0.52
CA PHE A 330 18.10 16.09 0.88
C PHE A 330 17.41 16.25 2.23
N GLY A 331 17.63 17.38 2.88
CA GLY A 331 16.83 17.80 4.04
C GLY A 331 15.82 18.89 3.65
N PRO A 332 14.77 19.13 4.45
CA PRO A 332 13.75 20.13 4.18
C PRO A 332 14.33 21.48 3.75
N GLY A 333 13.85 22.04 2.65
CA GLY A 333 14.28 23.36 2.17
C GLY A 333 15.72 23.42 1.63
N GLN A 334 16.41 22.29 1.46
CA GLN A 334 17.65 22.26 0.69
C GLN A 334 17.37 22.60 -0.78
N ALA A 335 18.31 23.28 -1.42
CA ALA A 335 18.12 23.78 -2.79
C ALA A 335 17.82 22.68 -3.83
N GLY A 336 18.35 21.46 -3.63
CA GLY A 336 18.09 20.32 -4.50
C GLY A 336 16.64 19.83 -4.41
N TYR A 337 16.16 19.63 -3.19
CA TYR A 337 14.77 19.26 -2.89
C TYR A 337 13.77 20.29 -3.41
N VAL A 338 13.98 21.58 -3.12
CA VAL A 338 13.13 22.67 -3.63
C VAL A 338 13.12 22.70 -5.17
N ALA A 339 14.26 22.37 -5.81
CA ALA A 339 14.33 22.29 -7.26
C ALA A 339 13.57 21.07 -7.83
N ALA A 340 13.62 19.92 -7.15
CA ALA A 340 12.87 18.72 -7.51
C ALA A 340 11.35 18.96 -7.44
N LEU A 341 10.86 19.50 -6.32
CA LEU A 341 9.46 19.88 -6.14
C LEU A 341 9.00 20.90 -7.19
N LYS A 342 9.82 21.89 -7.52
CA LYS A 342 9.53 22.84 -8.60
C LYS A 342 9.45 22.16 -9.98
N ALA A 343 10.27 21.12 -10.22
CA ALA A 343 10.20 20.35 -11.45
C ALA A 343 8.91 19.52 -11.51
N TYR A 344 8.50 18.92 -10.38
CA TYR A 344 7.23 18.19 -10.27
C TYR A 344 6.03 19.13 -10.46
N ASP A 345 6.04 20.30 -9.82
CA ASP A 345 5.04 21.35 -10.02
C ASP A 345 4.87 21.72 -11.51
N ALA A 346 5.98 21.96 -12.20
CA ALA A 346 5.99 22.28 -13.62
C ALA A 346 5.47 21.10 -14.47
N ALA A 347 5.73 19.85 -14.06
CA ALA A 347 5.21 18.66 -14.71
C ALA A 347 3.68 18.59 -14.58
N PHE A 348 3.11 18.83 -13.40
CA PHE A 348 1.66 18.90 -13.19
C PHE A 348 1.00 19.99 -14.02
N GLY A 349 1.60 21.18 -14.08
CA GLY A 349 1.10 22.27 -14.93
C GLY A 349 1.06 21.89 -16.43
N LYS A 350 2.07 21.17 -16.92
CA LYS A 350 2.09 20.64 -18.30
C LYS A 350 1.07 19.52 -18.50
N PHE A 351 0.97 18.61 -17.54
CA PHE A 351 0.07 17.46 -17.56
C PHE A 351 -1.39 17.88 -17.68
N PHE A 352 -1.87 18.75 -16.77
CA PHE A 352 -3.25 19.23 -16.81
C PHE A 352 -3.55 20.00 -18.09
N LYS A 353 -2.62 20.83 -18.55
CA LYS A 353 -2.75 21.54 -19.83
C LYS A 353 -2.84 20.58 -21.02
N ARG A 354 -2.06 19.50 -21.00
CA ARG A 354 -2.05 18.48 -22.06
C ARG A 354 -3.40 17.76 -22.11
N LEU A 355 -3.85 17.18 -20.98
CA LEU A 355 -5.14 16.51 -20.87
C LEU A 355 -6.32 17.41 -21.30
N ALA A 356 -6.30 18.68 -20.88
CA ALA A 356 -7.35 19.62 -21.23
C ALA A 356 -7.46 19.88 -22.74
N ASN A 357 -6.37 19.78 -23.51
CA ASN A 357 -6.41 19.91 -24.97
C ASN A 357 -7.20 18.77 -25.64
N ASP A 358 -7.24 17.61 -25.00
CA ASP A 358 -8.00 16.43 -25.44
C ASP A 358 -9.38 16.33 -24.76
N GLY A 359 -9.77 17.37 -24.02
CA GLY A 359 -11.06 17.42 -23.32
C GLY A 359 -11.13 16.58 -22.05
N ILE A 360 -9.99 16.09 -21.56
CA ILE A 360 -9.89 15.31 -20.31
C ILE A 360 -9.60 16.30 -19.17
N ASN A 361 -10.53 16.46 -18.24
CA ASN A 361 -10.42 17.40 -17.12
C ASN A 361 -11.36 17.04 -15.97
N GLN A 362 -11.45 17.88 -14.93
CA GLN A 362 -12.26 17.63 -13.73
C GLN A 362 -13.76 17.45 -13.98
N SER A 363 -14.28 17.82 -15.15
CA SER A 363 -15.70 17.67 -15.48
C SER A 363 -16.07 16.27 -16.00
N ASN A 364 -15.09 15.44 -16.37
CA ASN A 364 -15.31 14.08 -16.87
C ASN A 364 -14.31 13.03 -16.36
N THR A 365 -13.41 13.41 -15.45
CA THR A 365 -12.35 12.55 -14.94
C THR A 365 -12.42 12.51 -13.42
N LEU A 366 -12.34 11.31 -12.86
CA LEU A 366 -12.07 11.11 -11.44
C LEU A 366 -10.55 11.04 -11.24
N PHE A 367 -9.99 12.08 -10.62
CA PHE A 367 -8.61 12.11 -10.18
C PHE A 367 -8.51 11.72 -8.72
N VAL A 368 -7.50 10.90 -8.42
CA VAL A 368 -7.12 10.46 -7.08
C VAL A 368 -5.64 10.72 -6.94
N PHE A 369 -5.25 11.45 -5.91
CA PHE A 369 -3.86 11.76 -5.59
C PHE A 369 -3.62 11.44 -4.12
N THR A 370 -2.54 10.73 -3.80
CA THR A 370 -2.15 10.43 -2.41
C THR A 370 -0.66 10.11 -2.38
N ALA A 371 -0.07 10.08 -1.19
CA ALA A 371 1.19 9.37 -0.98
C ALA A 371 0.92 7.90 -0.61
N ASP A 372 1.91 7.03 -0.74
CA ASP A 372 1.95 5.69 -0.15
C ASP A 372 2.22 5.77 1.35
N GLU A 373 3.21 6.54 1.76
CA GLU A 373 3.55 6.81 3.15
C GLU A 373 4.02 8.26 3.34
N GLY A 374 4.27 8.63 4.60
CA GLY A 374 5.16 9.74 4.93
C GLY A 374 6.44 9.22 5.59
N ASP A 375 7.37 10.13 5.81
CA ASP A 375 8.67 9.86 6.38
C ASP A 375 9.02 10.78 7.55
N HIS A 376 9.93 10.29 8.38
CA HIS A 376 10.61 11.07 9.40
C HIS A 376 11.99 11.52 8.92
N PHE A 377 12.24 12.83 8.91
CA PHE A 377 13.57 13.38 8.64
C PHE A 377 14.52 13.15 9.82
N ALA A 378 15.45 12.21 9.68
CA ALA A 378 16.48 11.90 10.65
C ALA A 378 17.73 12.78 10.46
N GLY A 379 17.59 14.09 10.73
CA GLY A 379 18.68 15.06 10.53
C GLY A 379 18.91 16.01 11.71
N GLY A 380 20.01 16.76 11.63
CA GLY A 380 20.30 17.85 12.56
C GLY A 380 19.42 19.09 12.30
N PRO A 381 19.56 20.15 13.11
CA PRO A 381 18.82 21.39 12.89
C PRO A 381 19.25 22.09 11.59
N ALA A 382 18.29 22.73 10.93
CA ALA A 382 18.52 23.50 9.70
C ALA A 382 19.40 24.75 9.95
N SER A 383 20.19 25.11 8.94
CA SER A 383 21.09 26.29 8.95
C SER A 383 21.01 27.06 7.63
N PRO A 384 21.01 28.41 7.65
CA PRO A 384 20.96 29.27 8.84
C PRO A 384 19.62 29.11 9.57
N ALA A 385 19.59 29.39 10.88
CA ALA A 385 18.36 29.32 11.66
C ALA A 385 17.26 30.20 11.04
N GLY A 386 16.06 29.64 10.84
CA GLY A 386 14.95 30.32 10.18
C GLY A 386 15.07 30.41 8.66
N CYS A 387 15.91 29.59 8.04
CA CYS A 387 15.83 29.34 6.60
C CYS A 387 14.42 28.81 6.24
N ASP A 388 13.96 29.13 5.04
CA ASP A 388 12.60 28.80 4.56
C ASP A 388 12.63 27.95 3.28
N GLY A 389 13.82 27.62 2.78
CA GLY A 389 14.06 26.89 1.53
C GLY A 389 13.76 27.68 0.25
N VAL A 390 12.78 28.57 0.29
CA VAL A 390 12.30 29.34 -0.87
C VAL A 390 13.11 30.62 -1.09
N THR A 391 13.29 31.44 -0.05
CA THR A 391 14.04 32.69 -0.10
C THR A 391 15.47 32.48 0.37
N THR A 392 15.63 31.68 1.43
CA THR A 392 16.89 31.34 2.07
C THR A 392 17.00 29.81 2.11
N PRO A 393 17.85 29.21 1.27
CA PRO A 393 18.05 27.76 1.27
C PRO A 393 18.52 27.26 2.63
N CYS A 394 18.00 26.11 3.04
CA CYS A 394 18.45 25.39 4.22
C CYS A 394 19.66 24.52 3.89
N THR A 395 20.49 24.27 4.91
CA THR A 395 21.63 23.36 4.88
C THR A 395 21.69 22.60 6.20
N TYR A 396 22.26 21.40 6.19
CA TYR A 396 22.29 20.50 7.33
C TYR A 396 23.71 19.98 7.53
N ALA A 397 24.25 20.13 8.75
CA ALA A 397 25.58 19.63 9.09
C ALA A 397 25.60 18.11 9.34
N LYS A 398 24.43 17.58 9.72
CA LYS A 398 24.11 16.18 9.95
C LYS A 398 22.80 15.91 9.22
N ILE A 399 22.80 14.92 8.37
CA ILE A 399 21.70 14.61 7.46
C ILE A 399 21.83 13.12 7.22
N GLY A 400 20.97 12.30 7.80
CA GLY A 400 21.10 10.85 7.71
C GLY A 400 20.52 10.11 8.90
N GLU A 401 19.75 9.07 8.62
CA GLU A 401 19.26 8.10 9.60
C GLU A 401 20.39 7.49 10.42
N VAL A 402 20.03 7.02 11.61
CA VAL A 402 20.94 6.40 12.56
C VAL A 402 20.88 4.89 12.38
N ASN A 403 21.79 4.34 11.59
CA ASN A 403 21.92 2.89 11.47
C ASN A 403 22.43 2.29 12.77
N ALA A 404 21.66 1.34 13.30
CA ALA A 404 22.03 0.57 14.49
C ALA A 404 22.09 -0.94 14.23
N ASN A 405 23.25 -1.54 14.52
CA ASN A 405 23.46 -2.98 14.53
C ASN A 405 22.76 -3.59 15.76
N TYR A 406 21.50 -3.92 15.57
CA TYR A 406 20.60 -4.45 16.58
C TYR A 406 21.15 -5.71 17.26
N ALA A 407 21.73 -6.64 16.50
CA ALA A 407 22.37 -7.84 17.05
C ALA A 407 23.59 -7.51 17.93
N GLY A 408 24.35 -6.48 17.55
CA GLY A 408 25.50 -6.01 18.33
C GLY A 408 25.09 -5.35 19.65
N LEU A 409 24.04 -4.53 19.64
CA LEU A 409 23.49 -3.88 20.83
C LEU A 409 22.90 -4.92 21.80
N LEU A 410 22.07 -5.84 21.32
CA LEU A 410 21.55 -6.96 22.11
C LEU A 410 22.64 -7.78 22.80
N ALA A 411 23.71 -8.13 22.07
CA ALA A 411 24.80 -8.91 22.63
C ALA A 411 25.64 -8.12 23.65
N THR A 412 25.87 -6.83 23.40
CA THR A 412 26.79 -6.01 24.21
C THR A 412 26.11 -5.42 25.44
N GLU A 413 24.87 -4.98 25.34
CA GLU A 413 24.11 -4.36 26.44
C GLU A 413 23.36 -5.38 27.28
N GLN A 414 22.76 -6.38 26.61
CA GLN A 414 21.83 -7.33 27.24
C GLN A 414 22.36 -8.77 27.30
N GLY A 415 23.53 -9.03 26.73
CA GLY A 415 24.14 -10.37 26.71
C GLY A 415 23.37 -11.38 25.84
N ILE A 416 22.48 -10.93 24.96
CA ILE A 416 21.67 -11.80 24.10
C ILE A 416 22.46 -12.18 22.85
N THR A 417 22.84 -13.46 22.77
CA THR A 417 23.54 -14.04 21.60
C THR A 417 22.69 -15.08 20.85
N THR A 418 21.39 -15.12 21.13
CA THR A 418 20.43 -15.98 20.42
C THR A 418 20.52 -15.71 18.92
N ALA A 419 20.51 -16.76 18.09
CA ALA A 419 20.56 -16.59 16.64
C ALA A 419 19.21 -16.12 16.10
N PHE A 420 19.22 -15.04 15.32
CA PHE A 420 18.03 -14.48 14.67
C PHE A 420 18.38 -13.81 13.35
N LYS A 421 17.35 -13.47 12.58
CA LYS A 421 17.41 -12.57 11.43
C LYS A 421 16.32 -11.51 11.58
N VAL A 422 16.48 -10.43 10.82
CA VAL A 422 15.47 -9.37 10.72
C VAL A 422 15.20 -9.06 9.26
N HIS A 423 13.98 -8.61 8.96
CA HIS A 423 13.82 -7.58 7.93
C HIS A 423 14.42 -6.29 8.50
N SER A 424 15.41 -5.71 7.82
CA SER A 424 16.08 -4.50 8.34
C SER A 424 15.23 -3.30 8.00
N ASP A 425 14.90 -2.49 9.00
CA ASP A 425 13.86 -1.46 8.90
C ASP A 425 13.94 -0.49 10.09
N SER A 426 13.18 0.60 10.05
CA SER A 426 12.87 1.39 11.26
C SER A 426 11.96 0.59 12.20
N ALA A 427 11.06 -0.23 11.62
CA ALA A 427 10.20 -1.16 12.33
C ALA A 427 10.59 -2.64 12.07
N PRO A 428 11.76 -3.13 12.53
CA PRO A 428 12.26 -4.43 12.09
C PRO A 428 11.37 -5.58 12.57
N THR A 429 11.00 -6.45 11.64
CA THR A 429 10.37 -7.74 11.97
C THR A 429 11.44 -8.76 12.32
N VAL A 430 11.30 -9.40 13.49
CA VAL A 430 12.32 -10.29 14.08
C VAL A 430 11.93 -11.75 13.87
N TYR A 431 12.90 -12.56 13.42
CA TYR A 431 12.73 -14.00 13.21
C TYR A 431 13.78 -14.77 14.01
N ILE A 432 13.40 -15.29 15.17
CA ILE A 432 14.29 -16.09 16.01
C ILE A 432 14.48 -17.47 15.38
N THR A 433 15.74 -17.91 15.25
CA THR A 433 16.08 -19.20 14.63
C THR A 433 15.43 -20.33 15.40
N GLY A 434 14.78 -21.24 14.68
CA GLY A 434 14.01 -22.36 15.25
C GLY A 434 12.51 -22.11 15.33
N ASN A 435 12.04 -20.90 14.99
CA ASN A 435 10.64 -20.47 15.08
C ASN A 435 9.99 -20.80 16.44
N PRO A 436 10.57 -20.32 17.56
CA PRO A 436 10.02 -20.57 18.89
C PRO A 436 8.64 -19.92 19.04
N SER A 437 7.81 -20.48 19.92
CA SER A 437 6.53 -19.88 20.29
C SER A 437 6.74 -18.54 20.99
N ARG A 438 5.75 -17.63 20.89
CA ARG A 438 5.71 -16.36 21.63
C ARG A 438 5.83 -16.52 23.15
N THR A 439 5.49 -17.69 23.69
CA THR A 439 5.56 -17.99 25.13
C THR A 439 6.85 -18.70 25.55
N ASP A 440 7.72 -19.06 24.62
CA ASP A 440 8.95 -19.77 24.93
C ASP A 440 9.93 -18.84 25.65
N ALA A 441 10.68 -19.38 26.62
CA ALA A 441 11.60 -18.60 27.44
C ALA A 441 12.65 -17.83 26.62
N VAL A 442 13.06 -18.38 25.46
CA VAL A 442 13.99 -17.71 24.53
C VAL A 442 13.38 -16.46 23.91
N THR A 443 12.12 -16.53 23.47
CA THR A 443 11.37 -15.41 22.88
C THR A 443 11.16 -14.33 23.93
N ARG A 444 10.63 -14.71 25.10
CA ARG A 444 10.37 -13.79 26.21
C ARG A 444 11.61 -13.06 26.70
N THR A 445 12.74 -13.77 26.75
CA THR A 445 14.03 -13.17 27.13
C THR A 445 14.52 -12.18 26.07
N PHE A 446 14.36 -12.52 24.78
CA PHE A 446 14.76 -11.67 23.68
C PHE A 446 13.94 -10.38 23.62
N GLU A 447 12.61 -10.48 23.75
CA GLU A 447 11.71 -9.34 23.69
C GLU A 447 11.95 -8.33 24.84
N ARG A 448 12.10 -8.81 26.08
CA ARG A 448 12.46 -7.93 27.22
C ARG A 448 13.83 -7.27 27.08
N ALA A 449 14.78 -7.96 26.46
CA ALA A 449 16.09 -7.37 26.17
C ALA A 449 15.98 -6.28 25.11
N THR A 450 15.14 -6.51 24.10
CA THR A 450 14.85 -5.54 23.04
C THR A 450 14.29 -4.23 23.59
N SER A 451 13.35 -4.29 24.54
CA SER A 451 12.77 -3.09 25.14
C SER A 451 13.74 -2.25 25.97
N GLN A 452 14.88 -2.82 26.37
CA GLN A 452 15.88 -2.16 27.20
C GLN A 452 17.04 -1.54 26.41
N LEU A 453 17.02 -1.66 25.07
CA LEU A 453 18.12 -1.16 24.25
C LEU A 453 18.17 0.36 24.24
N THR A 454 19.40 0.86 24.34
CA THR A 454 19.71 2.27 24.19
C THR A 454 20.75 2.48 23.10
N ALA A 455 20.84 3.71 22.60
CA ALA A 455 21.91 4.11 21.69
C ALA A 455 22.32 5.54 21.95
N VAL A 456 23.61 5.86 21.78
CA VAL A 456 24.06 7.25 21.76
C VAL A 456 23.95 7.76 20.32
N SER A 457 23.05 8.71 20.09
CA SER A 457 22.84 9.27 18.75
C SER A 457 24.09 10.00 18.26
N PRO A 458 24.59 9.67 17.06
CA PRO A 458 25.71 10.38 16.44
C PRO A 458 25.32 11.79 15.94
N ILE A 459 24.02 12.10 15.91
CA ILE A 459 23.46 13.39 15.48
C ILE A 459 23.39 14.35 16.67
N THR A 460 22.77 13.92 17.78
CA THR A 460 22.48 14.79 18.93
C THR A 460 23.48 14.62 20.09
N GLY A 461 24.15 13.47 20.17
CA GLY A 461 24.99 13.08 21.30
C GLY A 461 24.22 12.62 22.55
N SER A 462 22.88 12.60 22.51
CA SER A 462 22.03 12.09 23.58
C SER A 462 21.95 10.56 23.57
N THR A 463 21.61 9.97 24.71
CA THR A 463 21.24 8.55 24.79
C THR A 463 19.74 8.40 24.59
N ASP A 464 19.36 7.71 23.52
CA ASP A 464 17.97 7.45 23.16
C ASP A 464 17.56 6.04 23.57
N THR A 465 16.27 5.87 23.89
CA THR A 465 15.65 4.55 23.97
C THR A 465 15.20 4.15 22.57
N ILE A 466 15.71 3.02 22.08
CA ILE A 466 15.45 2.55 20.71
C ILE A 466 14.01 2.07 20.57
N THR A 467 13.52 1.30 21.53
CA THR A 467 12.19 0.68 21.42
C THR A 467 11.08 1.65 21.82
N LYS A 468 10.11 1.90 20.93
CA LYS A 468 8.88 2.65 21.25
C LYS A 468 7.70 1.72 21.46
N PHE A 469 7.52 0.74 20.57
CA PHE A 469 6.45 -0.26 20.69
C PHE A 469 6.93 -1.65 20.27
N LEU A 470 6.27 -2.67 20.80
CA LEU A 470 6.48 -4.07 20.46
C LEU A 470 5.14 -4.73 20.15
N ALA A 471 5.13 -5.53 19.09
CA ALA A 471 3.96 -6.32 18.68
C ALA A 471 4.36 -7.78 18.51
N ASP A 472 3.87 -8.66 19.37
CA ASP A 472 3.99 -10.11 19.19
C ASP A 472 2.91 -10.63 18.21
N PRO A 473 2.80 -11.94 17.92
CA PRO A 473 1.81 -12.44 16.97
C PRO A 473 0.34 -12.26 17.38
N VAL A 474 0.04 -11.94 18.65
CA VAL A 474 -1.31 -11.53 19.05
C VAL A 474 -1.57 -10.12 18.57
N GLU A 475 -0.68 -9.17 18.85
CA GLU A 475 -0.84 -7.77 18.44
C GLU A 475 -0.70 -7.57 16.94
N MET A 476 0.25 -8.24 16.28
CA MET A 476 0.36 -8.22 14.82
C MET A 476 -0.93 -8.67 14.12
N LYS A 477 -1.73 -9.53 14.77
CA LYS A 477 -3.07 -9.88 14.26
C LYS A 477 -4.08 -8.73 14.42
N ALA A 478 -3.96 -7.92 15.46
CA ALA A 478 -4.77 -6.71 15.62
C ALA A 478 -4.46 -5.69 14.51
N LEU A 479 -3.18 -5.59 14.14
CA LEU A 479 -2.66 -4.61 13.18
C LEU A 479 -2.68 -5.09 11.72
N HIS A 480 -3.31 -6.23 11.43
CA HIS A 480 -3.41 -6.80 10.08
C HIS A 480 -2.07 -7.21 9.44
N MET A 481 -1.11 -7.64 10.25
CA MET A 481 0.26 -7.99 9.85
C MET A 481 0.53 -9.51 9.76
N ILE A 482 -0.51 -10.34 9.70
CA ILE A 482 -0.38 -11.81 9.67
C ILE A 482 -1.17 -12.40 8.50
N THR A 483 -0.47 -12.90 7.49
CA THR A 483 -1.09 -13.59 6.35
C THR A 483 -1.61 -14.99 6.71
N SER A 484 -2.30 -15.61 5.76
CA SER A 484 -2.73 -17.02 5.86
C SER A 484 -1.57 -18.02 5.87
N ASP A 485 -0.34 -17.61 5.55
CA ASP A 485 0.83 -18.46 5.68
C ASP A 485 1.55 -18.24 7.03
N PRO A 486 1.44 -19.18 7.98
CA PRO A 486 2.11 -19.06 9.27
C PRO A 486 3.64 -19.05 9.16
N ALA A 487 4.21 -19.47 8.04
CA ALA A 487 5.65 -19.36 7.81
C ALA A 487 6.10 -17.90 7.63
N ARG A 488 5.22 -17.00 7.17
CA ARG A 488 5.54 -15.57 6.94
C ARG A 488 5.44 -14.74 8.22
N THR A 489 4.83 -15.28 9.28
CA THR A 489 4.64 -14.58 10.56
C THR A 489 5.98 -14.37 11.28
N PRO A 490 6.38 -13.12 11.56
CA PRO A 490 7.54 -12.85 12.41
C PRO A 490 7.38 -13.43 13.81
N THR A 491 8.49 -13.59 14.54
CA THR A 491 8.43 -13.87 15.97
C THR A 491 7.80 -12.71 16.74
N PHE A 492 8.19 -11.48 16.41
CA PHE A 492 7.57 -10.23 16.86
C PHE A 492 8.07 -9.07 15.97
N THR A 493 7.45 -7.91 16.07
CA THR A 493 7.86 -6.67 15.42
C THR A 493 8.21 -5.64 16.47
N LEU A 494 9.27 -4.89 16.20
CA LEU A 494 9.68 -3.71 16.95
C LEU A 494 9.32 -2.48 16.13
N PHE A 495 8.68 -1.49 16.74
CA PHE A 495 8.59 -0.13 16.19
C PHE A 495 9.56 0.76 16.97
N ALA A 496 10.56 1.30 16.27
CA ALA A 496 11.68 1.97 16.90
C ALA A 496 11.43 3.47 17.09
N ASP A 497 12.43 4.14 17.65
CA ASP A 497 12.61 5.57 17.53
C ASP A 497 12.83 5.90 16.06
N PRO A 498 12.06 6.83 15.46
CA PRO A 498 12.00 6.98 14.01
C PRO A 498 13.31 7.55 13.42
N ASN A 499 14.27 7.96 14.26
CA ASN A 499 15.61 8.30 13.79
C ASN A 499 16.47 7.08 13.44
N TYR A 500 16.05 5.86 13.81
CA TYR A 500 16.89 4.66 13.75
C TYR A 500 16.45 3.68 12.68
N PHE A 501 17.40 3.21 11.89
CA PHE A 501 17.24 2.07 11.01
C PHE A 501 18.00 0.85 11.56
N LEU A 502 17.30 -0.24 11.82
CA LEU A 502 17.80 -1.38 12.56
C LEU A 502 18.13 -2.56 11.64
N PHE A 503 19.38 -3.02 11.71
CA PHE A 503 19.86 -4.18 10.95
C PHE A 503 20.56 -5.20 11.86
N ALA A 504 20.71 -6.45 11.40
CA ALA A 504 21.40 -7.49 12.16
C ALA A 504 22.73 -7.91 11.51
N ALA A 505 23.85 -7.59 12.18
CA ALA A 505 25.20 -7.98 11.77
C ALA A 505 25.94 -8.75 12.88
N ALA A 506 27.24 -8.49 13.07
CA ALA A 506 28.05 -9.18 14.07
C ALA A 506 27.49 -8.93 15.50
N PRO A 507 27.41 -9.95 16.38
CA PRO A 507 26.82 -9.82 17.71
C PRO A 507 27.84 -9.24 18.71
N ASN A 508 28.37 -8.06 18.40
CA ASN A 508 29.23 -7.25 19.25
C ASN A 508 29.34 -5.83 18.68
N CYS A 509 29.76 -4.88 19.52
CA CYS A 509 30.07 -3.51 19.13
C CYS A 509 31.59 -3.24 19.06
N ASN A 510 32.38 -4.20 18.56
CA ASN A 510 33.81 -3.98 18.32
C ASN A 510 34.03 -2.96 17.19
N SER A 511 33.17 -3.01 16.17
CA SER A 511 32.90 -1.87 15.29
C SER A 511 31.75 -1.06 15.89
N PRO A 512 31.68 0.26 15.66
CA PRO A 512 30.56 1.07 16.15
C PRO A 512 29.22 0.44 15.75
N CYS A 513 28.40 0.13 16.76
CA CYS A 513 27.06 -0.39 16.52
C CYS A 513 26.11 0.68 16.00
N VAL A 514 26.41 1.96 16.23
CA VAL A 514 25.54 3.09 15.89
C VAL A 514 26.33 4.06 15.03
N THR A 515 25.80 4.39 13.86
CA THR A 515 26.45 5.29 12.89
C THR A 515 25.41 6.10 12.13
N GLU A 516 25.70 7.36 11.84
CA GLU A 516 24.94 8.17 10.88
C GLU A 516 25.15 7.61 9.47
N GLN A 517 24.09 7.53 8.66
CA GLN A 517 24.15 7.20 7.23
C GLN A 517 23.66 8.36 6.36
N PRO A 518 24.57 9.24 5.89
CA PRO A 518 24.15 10.41 5.13
C PRO A 518 23.58 10.17 3.74
N GLY A 519 23.50 8.91 3.30
CA GLY A 519 22.83 8.54 2.05
C GLY A 519 21.31 8.43 2.19
N PHE A 520 20.79 8.28 3.41
CA PHE A 520 19.37 8.02 3.69
C PHE A 520 18.95 8.97 4.81
N ALA A 521 18.25 10.07 4.49
CA ALA A 521 17.92 11.10 5.50
C ALA A 521 16.49 10.98 6.04
N TRP A 522 15.70 10.11 5.45
CA TRP A 522 14.28 9.94 5.69
C TRP A 522 14.04 8.48 6.01
N SER A 523 13.33 8.24 7.11
CA SER A 523 13.05 6.90 7.62
C SER A 523 11.55 6.76 7.80
N HIS A 524 11.01 5.62 7.38
CA HIS A 524 9.59 5.30 7.47
C HIS A 524 9.38 3.83 7.82
N GLY A 525 8.12 3.47 8.10
CA GLY A 525 7.69 2.15 8.53
C GLY A 525 7.09 2.13 9.93
N ASP A 526 7.50 3.03 10.81
CA ASP A 526 7.02 3.06 12.19
C ASP A 526 5.58 3.62 12.35
N VAL A 527 5.12 3.79 13.61
CA VAL A 527 3.74 4.20 13.95
C VAL A 527 3.55 5.69 14.23
N GLN A 528 4.62 6.48 14.10
CA GLN A 528 4.60 7.89 14.46
C GLN A 528 3.76 8.69 13.46
N PRO A 529 3.03 9.73 13.91
CA PRO A 529 2.09 10.45 13.05
C PRO A 529 2.70 11.03 11.77
N GLU A 530 3.96 11.48 11.81
CA GLU A 530 4.68 11.99 10.64
C GLU A 530 4.88 10.94 9.53
N ILE A 531 4.92 9.66 9.90
CA ILE A 531 5.06 8.53 8.97
C ILE A 531 3.68 8.04 8.52
N VAL A 532 2.75 7.86 9.46
CA VAL A 532 1.46 7.18 9.20
C VAL A 532 0.32 8.11 8.82
N THR A 533 0.50 9.42 8.89
CA THR A 533 -0.52 10.42 8.52
C THR A 533 -0.16 11.06 7.18
N THR A 534 -0.87 10.67 6.14
CA THR A 534 -0.71 11.17 4.76
C THR A 534 -1.88 12.08 4.38
N TRP A 535 -2.18 12.17 3.08
CA TRP A 535 -3.25 13.00 2.54
C TRP A 535 -3.90 12.32 1.34
N LEU A 536 -5.20 12.55 1.13
CA LEU A 536 -5.94 12.05 -0.03
C LEU A 536 -6.64 13.19 -0.77
N GLY A 537 -6.22 13.44 -2.01
CA GLY A 537 -6.87 14.34 -2.95
C GLY A 537 -7.87 13.63 -3.85
N LEU A 538 -9.13 14.06 -3.83
CA LEU A 538 -10.18 13.58 -4.72
C LEU A 538 -10.73 14.74 -5.54
N VAL A 539 -10.74 14.61 -6.86
CA VAL A 539 -11.28 15.62 -7.78
C VAL A 539 -12.08 14.95 -8.88
N GLY A 540 -13.27 15.45 -9.17
CA GLY A 540 -14.03 14.99 -10.33
C GLY A 540 -15.54 15.02 -10.14
N PRO A 541 -16.30 14.54 -11.14
CA PRO A 541 -17.75 14.47 -11.06
C PRO A 541 -18.20 13.63 -9.87
N GLY A 542 -19.03 14.23 -9.01
CA GLY A 542 -19.61 13.54 -7.86
C GLY A 542 -18.85 13.74 -6.55
N ILE A 543 -17.71 14.44 -6.56
CA ILE A 543 -16.99 14.88 -5.37
C ILE A 543 -17.42 16.30 -4.98
N ASP A 544 -17.53 16.58 -3.69
CA ASP A 544 -17.78 17.92 -3.17
C ASP A 544 -16.52 18.80 -3.29
N THR A 545 -16.68 20.03 -3.77
CA THR A 545 -15.57 21.01 -3.86
C THR A 545 -15.53 21.84 -2.58
N ILE A 546 -14.79 21.37 -1.58
CA ILE A 546 -14.72 22.01 -0.26
C ILE A 546 -13.30 22.46 0.13
N GLY A 547 -12.29 22.17 -0.69
CA GLY A 547 -10.90 22.52 -0.38
C GLY A 547 -10.29 21.48 0.57
N VAL A 548 -9.71 21.94 1.69
CA VAL A 548 -9.09 21.05 2.69
C VAL A 548 -10.12 20.63 3.73
N ASP A 549 -10.26 19.32 3.94
CA ASP A 549 -10.93 18.74 5.10
C ASP A 549 -9.90 18.06 6.02
N SER A 550 -9.77 18.62 7.22
CA SER A 550 -8.87 18.13 8.26
C SER A 550 -9.57 17.31 9.34
N THR A 551 -10.83 16.93 9.13
CA THR A 551 -11.69 16.30 10.14
C THR A 551 -12.08 14.88 9.80
N THR A 552 -12.34 14.57 8.53
CA THR A 552 -12.66 13.20 8.11
C THR A 552 -11.45 12.30 8.26
N TRP A 553 -11.56 11.35 9.19
CA TRP A 553 -10.57 10.28 9.35
C TRP A 553 -10.81 9.21 8.29
N SER A 554 -9.74 8.87 7.56
CA SER A 554 -9.72 7.80 6.56
C SER A 554 -8.36 7.13 6.54
N ASP A 555 -8.27 5.97 5.90
CA ASP A 555 -7.00 5.32 5.56
C ASP A 555 -7.01 4.74 4.14
N HIS A 556 -5.89 4.20 3.70
CA HIS A 556 -5.68 3.69 2.35
C HIS A 556 -6.75 2.68 1.91
N THR A 557 -7.30 1.88 2.83
CA THR A 557 -8.34 0.91 2.46
C THR A 557 -9.61 1.58 1.94
N ASP A 558 -9.88 2.82 2.35
CA ASP A 558 -11.09 3.57 1.97
C ASP A 558 -11.06 4.06 0.52
N ILE A 559 -9.88 4.12 -0.12
CA ILE A 559 -9.71 4.60 -1.50
C ILE A 559 -10.51 3.71 -2.45
N ARG A 560 -10.23 2.40 -2.50
CA ARG A 560 -10.85 1.47 -3.44
C ARG A 560 -12.39 1.46 -3.40
N PRO A 561 -13.07 1.25 -2.26
CA PRO A 561 -14.53 1.26 -2.22
C PRO A 561 -15.12 2.63 -2.59
N THR A 562 -14.43 3.74 -2.28
CA THR A 562 -14.82 5.08 -2.72
C THR A 562 -14.86 5.19 -4.25
N LEU A 563 -13.82 4.70 -4.94
CA LEU A 563 -13.79 4.65 -6.41
C LEU A 563 -14.90 3.75 -6.95
N MET A 564 -15.08 2.55 -6.40
CA MET A 564 -16.08 1.60 -6.87
C MET A 564 -17.50 2.19 -6.79
N VAL A 565 -17.84 2.87 -5.70
CA VAL A 565 -19.15 3.53 -5.57
C VAL A 565 -19.32 4.66 -6.59
N LEU A 566 -18.33 5.54 -6.77
CA LEU A 566 -18.42 6.65 -7.73
C LEU A 566 -18.56 6.18 -9.17
N LEU A 567 -17.91 5.06 -9.50
CA LEU A 567 -17.88 4.49 -10.85
C LEU A 567 -19.05 3.54 -11.13
N GLY A 568 -19.88 3.25 -10.12
CA GLY A 568 -20.96 2.26 -10.22
C GLY A 568 -20.44 0.85 -10.53
N LEU A 569 -19.26 0.52 -10.00
CA LEU A 569 -18.59 -0.77 -10.09
C LEU A 569 -18.58 -1.45 -8.72
N LYS A 570 -18.12 -2.70 -8.68
CA LYS A 570 -17.97 -3.47 -7.45
C LYS A 570 -16.87 -4.52 -7.64
N ASP A 571 -16.07 -4.73 -6.59
CA ASP A 571 -15.19 -5.88 -6.49
C ASP A 571 -15.95 -7.16 -6.09
N ASP A 572 -15.37 -8.32 -6.37
CA ASP A 572 -15.95 -9.63 -6.03
C ASP A 572 -15.65 -10.09 -4.59
N TYR A 573 -15.05 -9.21 -3.79
CA TYR A 573 -14.69 -9.43 -2.40
C TYR A 573 -15.15 -8.25 -1.55
N SER A 574 -15.23 -8.48 -0.24
CA SER A 574 -15.52 -7.45 0.75
C SER A 574 -14.23 -6.69 1.10
N HIS A 575 -14.30 -5.38 1.25
CA HIS A 575 -13.15 -4.53 1.60
C HIS A 575 -12.87 -4.55 3.12
N ASP A 576 -11.78 -3.94 3.56
CA ASP A 576 -11.56 -3.48 4.95
C ASP A 576 -11.76 -1.96 5.08
N GLY A 577 -11.90 -1.28 3.94
CA GLY A 577 -12.28 0.13 3.86
C GLY A 577 -13.76 0.33 3.64
N ARG A 578 -14.20 1.57 3.81
CA ARG A 578 -15.56 2.03 3.52
C ARG A 578 -15.54 3.16 2.49
N ALA A 579 -16.65 3.38 1.80
CA ALA A 579 -16.73 4.52 0.90
C ALA A 579 -16.79 5.86 1.67
N LEU A 580 -16.03 6.86 1.23
CA LEU A 580 -16.01 8.21 1.82
C LEU A 580 -17.20 9.05 1.31
N THR A 581 -18.42 8.56 1.52
CA THR A 581 -19.64 9.16 0.94
C THR A 581 -19.99 10.54 1.51
N GLU A 582 -19.40 10.92 2.64
CA GLU A 582 -19.44 12.29 3.18
C GLU A 582 -18.79 13.32 2.26
N GLU A 583 -17.85 12.90 1.41
CA GLU A 583 -17.13 13.75 0.45
C GLU A 583 -17.81 13.83 -0.92
N PHE A 584 -18.93 13.14 -1.11
CA PHE A 584 -19.60 13.11 -2.40
C PHE A 584 -20.61 14.25 -2.53
N SER A 585 -20.77 14.80 -3.71
CA SER A 585 -21.95 15.59 -4.05
C SER A 585 -23.24 14.84 -3.75
N GLY A 586 -24.24 15.57 -3.24
CA GLY A 586 -25.53 15.00 -2.84
C GLY A 586 -26.24 14.20 -3.93
N TRP A 587 -25.96 14.41 -5.22
CA TRP A 587 -26.52 13.61 -6.32
C TRP A 587 -25.74 12.32 -6.60
N ALA A 588 -24.44 12.25 -6.27
CA ALA A 588 -23.60 11.08 -6.47
C ALA A 588 -23.66 10.08 -5.29
N ARG A 589 -24.00 10.56 -4.09
CA ARG A 589 -24.19 9.70 -2.91
C ARG A 589 -25.28 8.62 -3.12
N PRO A 590 -24.99 7.33 -2.87
CA PRO A 590 -26.02 6.29 -2.84
C PRO A 590 -27.19 6.65 -1.93
N ALA A 591 -28.42 6.31 -2.33
CA ALA A 591 -29.61 6.68 -1.55
C ALA A 591 -29.61 6.04 -0.14
N ALA A 592 -29.05 4.85 0.00
CA ALA A 592 -28.99 4.12 1.25
C ALA A 592 -27.99 4.71 2.26
N THR A 593 -26.92 5.37 1.81
CA THR A 593 -25.90 5.98 2.68
C THR A 593 -26.38 7.32 3.26
N LYS A 594 -27.31 8.00 2.58
CA LYS A 594 -27.93 9.26 3.04
C LYS A 594 -28.90 9.10 4.22
N LYS A 595 -29.47 7.91 4.41
CA LYS A 595 -30.66 7.75 5.25
C LYS A 595 -30.31 7.81 6.74
N ALA A 596 -30.88 8.79 7.45
CA ALA A 596 -30.81 8.96 8.91
C ALA A 596 -29.39 9.10 9.52
N GLY A 597 -28.36 9.35 8.69
CA GLY A 597 -26.97 9.52 9.15
C GLY A 597 -26.34 8.27 9.79
N GLY A 598 -27.02 7.11 9.76
CA GLY A 598 -26.55 5.88 10.39
C GLY A 598 -25.29 5.32 9.74
N TYR A 599 -25.16 5.46 8.42
CA TYR A 599 -23.97 5.04 7.67
C TYR A 599 -22.69 5.71 8.18
N ILE A 600 -22.64 7.04 8.20
CA ILE A 600 -21.45 7.80 8.62
C ILE A 600 -21.02 7.46 10.04
N LYS A 601 -21.97 7.34 10.98
CA LYS A 601 -21.66 6.95 12.37
C LYS A 601 -21.02 5.57 12.46
N VAL A 602 -21.58 4.59 11.74
CA VAL A 602 -21.02 3.22 11.70
C VAL A 602 -19.66 3.24 11.01
N ALA A 603 -19.51 3.94 9.89
CA ALA A 603 -18.26 4.05 9.14
C ALA A 603 -17.12 4.64 9.98
N GLN A 604 -17.38 5.76 10.68
CA GLN A 604 -16.39 6.41 11.54
C GLN A 604 -15.97 5.52 12.71
N THR A 605 -16.93 4.88 13.40
CA THR A 605 -16.60 3.94 14.49
C THR A 605 -15.90 2.69 13.98
N TYR A 606 -16.29 2.19 12.80
CA TYR A 606 -15.64 1.04 12.17
C TYR A 606 -14.17 1.32 11.90
N LYS A 607 -13.83 2.48 11.33
CA LYS A 607 -12.44 2.83 11.06
C LYS A 607 -11.59 3.00 12.33
N GLN A 608 -12.13 3.59 13.39
CA GLN A 608 -11.43 3.65 14.68
C GLN A 608 -11.28 2.28 15.37
N LEU A 609 -12.13 1.33 15.02
CA LEU A 609 -12.11 -0.02 15.57
C LEU A 609 -11.20 -0.97 14.77
N ASP A 610 -11.15 -0.82 13.45
CA ASP A 610 -10.57 -1.81 12.54
C ASP A 610 -9.20 -1.41 11.98
N ALA A 611 -8.93 -0.11 11.81
CA ALA A 611 -7.66 0.33 11.25
C ALA A 611 -6.47 0.09 12.18
N ALA A 612 -5.31 -0.21 11.57
CA ALA A 612 -4.07 -0.45 12.29
C ALA A 612 -3.68 0.73 13.21
N VAL A 613 -3.86 1.96 12.73
CA VAL A 613 -3.62 3.21 13.49
C VAL A 613 -4.90 3.90 13.97
N GLY A 614 -6.03 3.16 14.00
CA GLY A 614 -7.25 3.61 14.68
C GLY A 614 -7.12 3.54 16.20
N GLU A 615 -8.06 4.15 16.94
CA GLU A 615 -8.07 4.14 18.41
C GLU A 615 -7.89 2.74 19.03
N PHE A 616 -8.49 1.70 18.44
CA PHE A 616 -8.33 0.33 18.92
C PHE A 616 -6.89 -0.17 18.74
N GLY A 617 -6.34 -0.08 17.52
CA GLY A 617 -5.00 -0.59 17.20
C GLY A 617 -3.89 0.10 17.99
N LEU A 618 -3.95 1.43 18.14
CA LEU A 618 -2.98 2.16 18.95
C LEU A 618 -3.06 1.80 20.45
N ALA A 619 -4.28 1.57 20.97
CA ALA A 619 -4.47 1.16 22.35
C ALA A 619 -3.98 -0.28 22.60
N THR A 620 -4.27 -1.22 21.69
CA THR A 620 -3.78 -2.60 21.82
C THR A 620 -2.27 -2.67 21.66
N LEU A 621 -1.67 -1.86 20.78
CA LEU A 621 -0.21 -1.80 20.62
C LEU A 621 0.48 -1.31 21.89
N ALA A 622 -0.06 -0.29 22.56
CA ALA A 622 0.44 0.17 23.85
C ALA A 622 0.31 -0.93 24.94
N ALA A 623 -0.83 -1.64 24.98
CA ALA A 623 -1.07 -2.73 25.91
C ALA A 623 -0.13 -3.93 25.66
N SER A 624 0.10 -4.31 24.40
CA SER A 624 1.00 -5.40 24.01
C SER A 624 2.44 -5.03 24.32
N THR A 625 2.86 -3.79 24.06
CA THR A 625 4.18 -3.29 24.46
C THR A 625 4.41 -3.49 25.96
N ARG A 626 3.47 -3.04 26.80
CA ARG A 626 3.52 -3.24 28.25
C ARG A 626 3.51 -4.72 28.65
N ALA A 627 2.74 -5.55 27.94
CA ALA A 627 2.72 -6.99 28.20
C ALA A 627 4.07 -7.63 27.90
N ILE A 628 4.65 -7.31 26.75
CA ILE A 628 5.91 -7.85 26.27
C ILE A 628 7.08 -7.43 27.17
N GLU A 629 7.10 -6.18 27.64
CA GLU A 629 8.10 -5.67 28.59
C GLU A 629 8.03 -6.33 29.98
N SER A 630 6.87 -6.87 30.34
CA SER A 630 6.62 -7.40 31.68
C SER A 630 7.32 -8.74 31.95
N GLY A 631 7.35 -9.10 33.23
CA GLY A 631 7.82 -10.40 33.70
C GLY A 631 9.34 -10.50 33.86
N ASN A 632 9.81 -11.72 34.08
CA ASN A 632 11.22 -12.06 34.23
C ASN A 632 11.45 -13.55 33.90
N SER A 633 12.67 -14.06 34.14
CA SER A 633 13.05 -15.44 33.79
C SER A 633 12.27 -16.55 34.51
N VAL A 634 11.49 -16.24 35.56
CA VAL A 634 10.70 -17.22 36.32
C VAL A 634 9.21 -16.88 36.40
N ASP A 635 8.78 -15.71 35.93
CA ASP A 635 7.39 -15.26 36.01
C ASP A 635 7.00 -14.39 34.80
N ASP A 636 6.18 -14.96 33.91
CA ASP A 636 5.56 -14.30 32.75
C ASP A 636 4.02 -14.21 32.91
N SER A 637 3.52 -14.21 34.14
CA SER A 637 2.08 -14.18 34.42
C SER A 637 1.38 -12.91 33.91
N THR A 638 2.05 -11.76 34.00
CA THR A 638 1.51 -10.47 33.50
C THR A 638 1.37 -10.49 31.98
N TYR A 639 2.43 -10.86 31.27
CA TYR A 639 2.40 -11.06 29.81
C TYR A 639 1.27 -12.01 29.40
N THR A 640 1.22 -13.20 30.03
CA THR A 640 0.19 -14.20 29.74
C THR A 640 -1.21 -13.65 29.96
N SER A 641 -1.43 -12.90 31.04
CA SER A 641 -2.74 -12.31 31.35
C SER A 641 -3.15 -11.22 30.36
N LEU A 642 -2.25 -10.29 30.01
CA LEU A 642 -2.55 -9.20 29.10
C LEU A 642 -2.77 -9.72 27.67
N GLU A 643 -1.90 -10.60 27.17
CA GLU A 643 -2.02 -11.12 25.81
C GLU A 643 -3.23 -12.07 25.62
N ASN A 644 -3.66 -12.76 26.68
CA ASN A 644 -4.93 -13.51 26.63
C ASN A 644 -6.15 -12.57 26.58
N GLN A 645 -6.11 -11.44 27.28
CA GLN A 645 -7.16 -10.42 27.20
C GLN A 645 -7.19 -9.78 25.82
N LEU A 646 -6.02 -9.40 25.27
CA LEU A 646 -5.90 -8.88 23.90
C LEU A 646 -6.41 -9.90 22.87
N GLY A 647 -5.99 -11.16 22.95
CA GLY A 647 -6.47 -12.20 22.04
C GLY A 647 -8.00 -12.40 22.08
N SER A 648 -8.61 -12.29 23.27
CA SER A 648 -10.07 -12.31 23.40
C SER A 648 -10.72 -11.06 22.82
N LEU A 649 -10.15 -9.89 23.06
CA LEU A 649 -10.66 -8.61 22.60
C LEU A 649 -10.59 -8.50 21.07
N ILE A 650 -9.47 -8.91 20.45
CA ILE A 650 -9.28 -8.96 18.99
C ILE A 650 -10.31 -9.90 18.36
N THR A 651 -10.62 -11.03 18.99
CA THR A 651 -11.67 -11.95 18.48
C THR A 651 -13.05 -11.26 18.47
N GLN A 652 -13.37 -10.49 19.50
CA GLN A 652 -14.61 -9.72 19.56
C GLN A 652 -14.62 -8.58 18.54
N ARG A 653 -13.50 -7.86 18.39
CA ARG A 653 -13.28 -6.82 17.40
C ARG A 653 -13.54 -7.35 16.00
N ASN A 654 -12.87 -8.43 15.59
CA ASN A 654 -13.00 -8.97 14.24
C ASN A 654 -14.45 -9.42 13.94
N ALA A 655 -15.15 -10.00 14.91
CA ALA A 655 -16.54 -10.40 14.75
C ALA A 655 -17.49 -9.19 14.57
N LEU A 656 -17.23 -8.07 15.25
CA LEU A 656 -18.00 -6.85 15.11
C LEU A 656 -17.64 -6.10 13.82
N ALA A 657 -16.35 -5.97 13.51
CA ALA A 657 -15.83 -5.38 12.28
C ALA A 657 -16.47 -6.04 11.05
N ALA A 658 -16.49 -7.37 11.00
CA ALA A 658 -17.16 -8.13 9.94
C ALA A 658 -18.67 -7.82 9.79
N GLN A 659 -19.37 -7.54 10.90
CA GLN A 659 -20.77 -7.12 10.85
C GLN A 659 -20.91 -5.67 10.36
N MET A 660 -20.04 -4.77 10.82
CA MET A 660 -20.04 -3.35 10.44
C MET A 660 -19.76 -3.19 8.96
N ILE A 661 -18.69 -3.81 8.43
CA ILE A 661 -18.36 -3.73 7.01
C ILE A 661 -19.47 -4.34 6.13
N GLY A 662 -20.06 -5.47 6.55
CA GLY A 662 -21.17 -6.09 5.81
C GLY A 662 -22.41 -5.20 5.70
N VAL A 663 -22.71 -4.34 6.68
CA VAL A 663 -23.82 -3.38 6.58
C VAL A 663 -23.43 -2.10 5.84
N LEU A 664 -22.17 -1.69 5.90
CA LEU A 664 -21.64 -0.55 5.14
C LEU A 664 -21.67 -0.87 3.63
N GLU A 665 -21.09 -1.99 3.21
CA GLU A 665 -21.11 -2.44 1.81
C GLU A 665 -22.53 -2.72 1.31
N GLY A 666 -23.41 -3.19 2.20
CA GLY A 666 -24.84 -3.33 1.91
C GLY A 666 -25.50 -1.98 1.55
N ALA A 667 -25.10 -0.89 2.20
CA ALA A 667 -25.59 0.44 1.88
C ALA A 667 -24.92 1.04 0.64
N GLU A 668 -23.62 0.79 0.45
CA GLU A 668 -22.81 1.28 -0.67
C GLU A 668 -23.22 0.65 -1.99
N PHE A 669 -23.29 -0.68 -2.04
CA PHE A 669 -23.40 -1.45 -3.29
C PHE A 669 -24.76 -2.11 -3.49
N ASP A 670 -25.50 -2.40 -2.42
CA ASP A 670 -26.74 -3.18 -2.51
C ASP A 670 -28.02 -2.37 -2.22
N GLY A 671 -27.89 -1.05 -1.96
CA GLY A 671 -29.03 -0.17 -1.67
C GLY A 671 -29.77 -0.49 -0.36
N LYS A 672 -29.12 -1.17 0.59
CA LYS A 672 -29.69 -1.56 1.89
C LYS A 672 -29.33 -0.51 2.95
N PRO A 673 -30.24 0.39 3.34
CA PRO A 673 -29.93 1.42 4.33
C PRO A 673 -29.73 0.85 5.72
N ILE A 674 -28.86 1.47 6.51
CA ILE A 674 -28.66 1.15 7.93
C ILE A 674 -29.73 1.89 8.76
N SER A 675 -30.48 1.15 9.57
CA SER A 675 -31.45 1.77 10.48
C SER A 675 -30.77 2.48 11.66
N GLU A 676 -31.39 3.51 12.21
CA GLU A 676 -30.84 4.26 13.35
C GLU A 676 -30.60 3.36 14.58
N SER A 677 -31.50 2.42 14.87
CA SER A 677 -31.32 1.45 15.96
C SER A 677 -30.15 0.50 15.72
N GLN A 678 -29.96 0.05 14.48
CA GLN A 678 -28.83 -0.82 14.13
C GLN A 678 -27.52 -0.06 14.22
N ALA A 679 -27.47 1.17 13.69
CA ALA A 679 -26.32 2.05 13.78
C ALA A 679 -25.94 2.32 15.24
N GLN A 680 -26.90 2.69 16.09
CA GLN A 680 -26.66 2.93 17.51
C GLN A 680 -26.10 1.68 18.21
N SER A 681 -26.64 0.50 17.90
CA SER A 681 -26.17 -0.77 18.48
C SER A 681 -24.73 -1.08 18.10
N LEU A 682 -24.38 -0.96 16.82
CA LEU A 682 -23.02 -1.23 16.32
C LEU A 682 -22.02 -0.21 16.87
N VAL A 683 -22.37 1.08 16.84
CA VAL A 683 -21.52 2.16 17.36
C VAL A 683 -21.25 1.97 18.86
N SER A 684 -22.30 1.64 19.65
CA SER A 684 -22.12 1.45 21.09
C SER A 684 -21.24 0.24 21.41
N GLN A 685 -21.33 -0.84 20.61
CA GLN A 685 -20.45 -2.00 20.75
C GLN A 685 -19.00 -1.67 20.36
N GLY A 686 -18.79 -0.94 19.26
CA GLY A 686 -17.46 -0.52 18.82
C GLY A 686 -16.77 0.37 19.85
N GLN A 687 -17.49 1.37 20.36
CA GLN A 687 -17.00 2.25 21.43
C GLN A 687 -16.68 1.49 22.72
N ALA A 688 -17.45 0.45 23.05
CA ALA A 688 -17.17 -0.38 24.22
C ALA A 688 -15.87 -1.18 24.06
N LEU A 689 -15.61 -1.76 22.88
CA LEU A 689 -14.37 -2.49 22.60
C LEU A 689 -13.15 -1.56 22.58
N ILE A 690 -13.29 -0.36 22.01
CA ILE A 690 -12.24 0.67 22.04
C ILE A 690 -11.92 1.06 23.49
N ALA A 691 -12.94 1.33 24.31
CA ALA A 691 -12.75 1.67 25.71
C ALA A 691 -12.12 0.52 26.52
N GLU A 692 -12.44 -0.73 26.19
CA GLU A 692 -11.81 -1.91 26.80
C GLU A 692 -10.32 -2.01 26.41
N ALA A 693 -9.98 -1.80 25.13
CA ALA A 693 -8.58 -1.74 24.68
C ALA A 693 -7.80 -0.63 25.40
N GLN A 694 -8.37 0.57 25.48
CA GLN A 694 -7.79 1.72 26.20
C GLN A 694 -7.60 1.46 27.70
N SER A 695 -8.37 0.55 28.30
CA SER A 695 -8.19 0.17 29.70
C SER A 695 -7.05 -0.83 29.94
N LEU A 696 -6.58 -1.51 28.89
CA LEU A 696 -5.46 -2.46 28.95
C LEU A 696 -4.10 -1.78 28.73
N ALA A 697 -4.07 -0.69 27.95
CA ALA A 697 -2.91 0.19 27.82
C ALA A 697 -2.52 0.74 29.20
#